data_AF-A0A8S9BBG9-F1
#
_entry.id   AF-A0A8S9BBG9-F1
#
_cell.length_a   1.000
_cell.length_b   1.000
_cell.length_c   1.000
_cell.angle_alpha   90.00
_cell.angle_beta   90.00
_cell.angle_gamma   90.00
#
_symmetry.space_group_name_H-M   'P 1'
#
loop_
_entity.id
_entity.type
_entity.pdbx_description
1 polymer ?
#
loop_
_entity_poly.entity_id
_entity_poly.type
_entity_poly.pdbx_seq_one_letter_code
_entity_poly.pdbx_strand_id
1 'polypeptide(L)'
;MAMILNHLPQRLDEYHKFVTNQKYAYLESFELESGEVLEEVVVAYKTWGKLNSKRDNCLVVCHALTGSSDIADWWGPLLGNGNAFDTSRYFIICPNVLGSPYGSTSPLSINPRSGRPYGPEFPQTTVRDDVRLHKILLDTLGVSSIAAVVGGSMGGMTVLEWSLCTPEGYVKNIVPISTSVDHDAWSIAWAEAQRQCVFADPGFDGGYYLPTPETQPAAGLAAARMVGMLTYRSSPSFNRRFGRGEGAPPVKKPDTAVTNGSLINGILKSKRDRNGNGVSSTIVKDFKAHSYLRYQGEKFVKRFDANCFIHLTQKMDHHDVTSSRFSHEDLDDLSRQEVLRKLFAKAPKNALVVGIDSDVLFRPEQQAEIADALPEASLSSAKHLNMPLLLPQDDRQWIVQKYGGTSLGKLLPQITETIIPSYLPNNKVAVVCSAISGTEKAKGTTSLLLAAIDCAITANRQTELNGIIDIIQQEHFKAIKALRLQSETGHEKLFTAVERDVSKECNELKAFLSAAQTIGELSPRSKDRVLFTGEKLSCLLVVAALRSKNVPAELVSLHNIVPLPSKNGEANHALNATFFNSIASELRVRLSSLPNGAVPVITGFFGPVLPSLIQTIGRGYTDLCAALVAVALSATELQIWKEVDGIFTADPRKVPSARLLQTVTLEEASELTFFGSEVLHPGVGDVVRRGAVRVRVLNVRKPGGRGTVIWPTLENGANSGTSTPVSLSGSESEDSSSGGSAVSTRSNSPASGFMAANGYYGTGASQTRRAPTALTSKEKIVLVNVQSNRQTKSHGFLAKVFDALDRLDVMADLITSSEQSVSLALSGVDVGDGEEEGISRVVMGLEMCGKVEVQRGMTIISVIGHKMRNMVGIAGQIFSTLASGGVNIYLIGQGASEINISLVIKEEDALVALDIIHTNVLGIPRIKTHIPILQNSMMKGPWLY
;
A
#
# COMPACT_ATOMS: atom_id res chain seq x y z
N MET A 1 32.06 25.02 -35.27
CA MET A 1 30.75 25.60 -35.63
C MET A 1 30.10 26.14 -34.37
N ALA A 2 29.47 27.31 -34.41
CA ALA A 2 28.74 27.89 -33.27
C ALA A 2 27.31 28.16 -33.71
N MET A 3 26.32 27.81 -32.87
CA MET A 3 24.91 28.07 -33.16
C MET A 3 24.51 29.49 -32.78
N ILE A 4 23.48 30.02 -33.46
CA ILE A 4 22.81 31.25 -33.04
C ILE A 4 21.77 30.87 -32.00
N LEU A 5 21.99 31.25 -30.74
CA LEU A 5 21.08 30.98 -29.63
C LEU A 5 19.88 31.95 -29.61
N ASN A 6 18.77 31.51 -29.02
CA ASN A 6 17.51 32.27 -28.92
C ASN A 6 17.00 32.74 -30.29
N HIS A 7 17.24 31.95 -31.33
CA HIS A 7 16.65 32.17 -32.64
C HIS A 7 15.12 32.09 -32.51
N LEU A 8 14.39 32.93 -33.25
CA LEU A 8 12.94 32.84 -33.35
C LEU A 8 12.64 32.32 -34.76
N PRO A 9 12.19 31.06 -34.90
CA PRO A 9 11.88 30.51 -36.21
C PRO A 9 10.79 31.34 -36.89
N GLN A 10 10.99 31.69 -38.16
CA GLN A 10 10.04 32.53 -38.91
C GLN A 10 8.68 31.86 -39.12
N ARG A 11 8.66 30.52 -39.14
CA ARG A 11 7.45 29.69 -39.19
C ARG A 11 7.63 28.53 -38.22
N LEU A 12 6.63 28.34 -37.36
CA LEU A 12 6.57 27.23 -36.42
C LEU A 12 5.45 26.29 -36.89
N ASP A 13 5.73 24.98 -36.91
CA ASP A 13 4.76 23.94 -37.27
C ASP A 13 3.58 23.88 -36.26
N GLU A 14 2.50 23.16 -36.54
CA GLU A 14 1.33 23.15 -35.66
C GLU A 14 1.61 22.54 -34.27
N TYR A 15 2.54 21.61 -34.16
CA TYR A 15 2.76 20.81 -32.94
C TYR A 15 3.71 21.48 -31.94
N HIS A 16 4.46 22.49 -32.37
CA HIS A 16 5.32 23.28 -31.48
C HIS A 16 4.56 23.89 -30.28
N LYS A 17 3.26 24.19 -30.44
CA LYS A 17 2.41 24.84 -29.42
C LYS A 17 2.21 23.98 -28.17
N PHE A 18 2.44 22.67 -28.29
CA PHE A 18 2.35 21.74 -27.16
C PHE A 18 3.53 21.84 -26.21
N VAL A 19 4.62 22.51 -26.61
CA VAL A 19 5.77 22.76 -25.74
C VAL A 19 5.93 24.25 -25.49
N THR A 20 5.53 24.67 -24.30
CA THR A 20 5.59 26.09 -23.92
C THR A 20 6.99 26.49 -23.44
N ASN A 21 7.37 27.74 -23.69
CA ASN A 21 8.62 28.35 -23.22
C ASN A 21 9.90 27.60 -23.63
N GLN A 22 9.90 26.99 -24.82
CA GLN A 22 11.14 26.43 -25.40
C GLN A 22 12.00 27.51 -26.08
N LYS A 23 13.31 27.28 -26.05
CA LYS A 23 14.31 28.09 -26.75
C LYS A 23 14.69 27.39 -28.04
N TYR A 24 15.18 28.14 -29.02
CA TYR A 24 15.67 27.58 -30.28
C TYR A 24 17.10 28.02 -30.54
N ALA A 25 17.91 27.07 -31.00
CA ALA A 25 19.24 27.32 -31.52
C ALA A 25 19.24 27.03 -33.02
N TYR A 26 19.86 27.92 -33.79
CA TYR A 26 19.92 27.84 -35.25
C TYR A 26 21.35 27.56 -35.72
N LEU A 27 21.48 26.73 -36.75
CA LEU A 27 22.72 26.39 -37.43
C LEU A 27 22.48 26.46 -38.95
N GLU A 28 23.34 27.17 -39.67
CA GLU A 28 23.19 27.40 -41.11
C GLU A 28 23.17 26.09 -41.92
N SER A 29 24.07 25.17 -41.60
CA SER A 29 24.11 23.86 -42.23
C SER A 29 24.67 22.78 -41.28
N PHE A 30 24.23 21.54 -41.48
CA PHE A 30 24.66 20.38 -40.71
C PHE A 30 24.76 19.15 -41.60
N GLU A 31 25.95 18.53 -41.63
CA GLU A 31 26.23 17.32 -42.40
C GLU A 31 25.92 16.06 -41.57
N LEU A 32 24.98 15.27 -42.06
CA LEU A 32 24.52 14.01 -41.46
C LEU A 32 25.53 12.88 -41.67
N GLU A 33 25.41 11.79 -40.90
CA GLU A 33 26.22 10.57 -41.13
C GLU A 33 26.02 9.97 -42.53
N SER A 34 24.87 10.23 -43.18
CA SER A 34 24.63 9.81 -44.56
C SER A 34 25.43 10.61 -45.61
N GLY A 35 26.07 11.71 -45.21
CA GLY A 35 26.71 12.68 -46.12
C GLY A 35 25.74 13.72 -46.69
N GLU A 36 24.44 13.62 -46.41
CA GLU A 36 23.48 14.67 -46.76
C GLU A 36 23.66 15.91 -45.87
N VAL A 37 23.45 17.09 -46.45
CA VAL A 37 23.55 18.37 -45.73
C VAL A 37 22.16 18.95 -45.52
N LEU A 38 21.76 19.08 -44.25
CA LEU A 38 20.58 19.83 -43.85
C LEU A 38 20.94 21.32 -43.77
N GLU A 39 20.15 22.15 -44.43
CA GLU A 39 20.24 23.62 -44.38
C GLU A 39 19.22 24.19 -43.37
N GLU A 40 19.54 25.33 -42.78
CA GLU A 40 18.69 26.05 -41.82
C GLU A 40 18.21 25.20 -40.63
N VAL A 41 19.14 24.51 -39.98
CA VAL A 41 18.84 23.55 -38.91
C VAL A 41 18.50 24.25 -37.60
N VAL A 42 17.35 23.89 -37.02
CA VAL A 42 16.84 24.40 -35.77
C VAL A 42 16.79 23.28 -34.73
N VAL A 43 17.27 23.56 -33.53
CA VAL A 43 17.15 22.70 -32.36
C VAL A 43 16.33 23.40 -31.29
N ALA A 44 15.15 22.85 -30.98
CA ALA A 44 14.37 23.29 -29.83
C ALA A 44 14.93 22.66 -28.55
N TYR A 45 15.01 23.42 -27.46
CA TYR A 45 15.51 22.93 -26.18
C TYR A 45 14.93 23.71 -24.99
N LYS A 46 14.93 23.06 -23.82
CA LYS A 46 14.62 23.71 -22.53
C LYS A 46 15.73 23.50 -21.52
N THR A 47 15.85 24.46 -20.61
CA THR A 47 16.91 24.52 -19.60
C THR A 47 16.35 24.86 -18.23
N TRP A 48 16.91 24.26 -17.19
CA TRP A 48 16.62 24.56 -15.78
C TRP A 48 17.91 24.69 -14.99
N GLY A 49 17.88 25.44 -13.88
CA GLY A 49 19.07 25.71 -13.09
C GLY A 49 20.08 26.63 -13.79
N LYS A 50 21.33 26.62 -13.33
CA LYS A 50 22.41 27.50 -13.83
C LYS A 50 23.73 26.77 -13.91
N LEU A 51 24.54 27.12 -14.92
CA LEU A 51 25.93 26.65 -14.99
C LEU A 51 26.74 27.23 -13.82
N ASN A 52 27.56 26.38 -13.20
CA ASN A 52 28.52 26.82 -12.19
C ASN A 52 29.73 27.52 -12.85
N SER A 53 30.63 28.08 -12.05
CA SER A 53 31.83 28.78 -12.55
C SER A 53 32.77 27.90 -13.37
N LYS A 54 32.83 26.60 -13.05
CA LYS A 54 33.61 25.58 -13.79
C LYS A 54 32.93 25.09 -15.07
N ARG A 55 31.64 25.40 -15.22
CA ARG A 55 30.72 24.96 -16.29
C ARG A 55 30.64 23.44 -16.48
N ASP A 56 30.84 22.69 -15.40
CA ASP A 56 30.98 21.23 -15.38
C ASP A 56 29.83 20.50 -14.67
N ASN A 57 28.76 21.23 -14.33
CA ASN A 57 27.55 20.74 -13.66
C ASN A 57 26.36 20.54 -14.63
N CYS A 58 26.61 20.31 -15.92
CA CYS A 58 25.55 20.08 -16.89
C CYS A 58 24.93 18.68 -16.72
N LEU A 59 23.60 18.59 -16.67
CA LEU A 59 22.84 17.35 -16.71
C LEU A 59 22.04 17.32 -18.02
N VAL A 60 22.34 16.37 -18.91
CA VAL A 60 21.63 16.21 -20.18
C VAL A 60 20.55 15.16 -20.00
N VAL A 61 19.31 15.52 -20.34
CA VAL A 61 18.16 14.61 -20.31
C VAL A 61 17.69 14.34 -21.74
N CYS A 62 17.74 13.09 -22.16
CA CYS A 62 17.35 12.63 -23.50
C CYS A 62 15.92 12.08 -23.46
N HIS A 63 15.01 12.68 -24.23
CA HIS A 63 13.61 12.28 -24.24
C HIS A 63 13.39 10.99 -25.07
N ALA A 64 12.35 10.22 -24.72
CA ALA A 64 11.95 9.03 -25.47
C ALA A 64 11.24 9.37 -26.80
N LEU A 65 10.96 8.35 -27.62
CA LEU A 65 10.35 8.45 -28.96
C LEU A 65 9.20 9.48 -29.08
N THR A 66 8.26 9.46 -28.13
CA THR A 66 7.07 10.35 -28.15
C THR A 66 7.10 11.48 -27.12
N GLY A 67 8.28 11.72 -26.55
CA GLY A 67 8.57 12.80 -25.60
C GLY A 67 8.96 14.10 -26.31
N SER A 68 9.21 15.14 -25.53
CA SER A 68 9.60 16.48 -26.00
C SER A 68 10.71 17.06 -25.13
N SER A 69 11.20 18.25 -25.48
CA SER A 69 12.16 19.01 -24.67
C SER A 69 11.65 19.41 -23.28
N ASP A 70 10.35 19.25 -22.99
CA ASP A 70 9.78 19.61 -21.69
C ASP A 70 9.76 18.45 -20.70
N ILE A 71 10.88 18.26 -19.98
CA ILE A 71 11.02 17.26 -18.92
C ILE A 71 9.87 17.32 -17.91
N ALA A 72 9.35 18.52 -17.60
CA ALA A 72 8.32 18.67 -16.58
C ALA A 72 6.99 17.97 -16.95
N ASP A 73 6.70 17.78 -18.24
CA ASP A 73 5.47 17.15 -18.72
C ASP A 73 5.48 15.62 -18.50
N TRP A 74 6.65 14.97 -18.64
CA TRP A 74 6.75 13.51 -18.61
C TRP A 74 7.60 12.95 -17.45
N TRP A 75 8.51 13.72 -16.86
CA TRP A 75 9.30 13.40 -15.66
C TRP A 75 9.27 14.51 -14.59
N GLY A 76 8.18 15.30 -14.54
CA GLY A 76 8.00 16.39 -13.58
C GLY A 76 8.34 16.08 -12.11
N PRO A 77 7.92 14.94 -11.53
CA PRO A 77 8.27 14.60 -10.14
C PRO A 77 9.76 14.44 -9.86
N LEU A 78 10.58 14.19 -10.89
CA LEU A 78 12.04 14.07 -10.74
C LEU A 78 12.72 15.44 -10.81
N LEU A 79 12.05 16.49 -11.28
CA LEU A 79 12.60 17.82 -11.50
C LEU A 79 12.32 18.75 -10.32
N GLY A 80 13.33 19.44 -9.81
CA GLY A 80 13.19 20.45 -8.76
C GLY A 80 14.24 20.36 -7.65
N ASN A 81 14.26 21.33 -6.73
CA ASN A 81 15.26 21.40 -5.67
C ASN A 81 15.19 20.18 -4.75
N GLY A 82 16.31 19.47 -4.58
CA GLY A 82 16.39 18.24 -3.79
C GLY A 82 15.83 16.98 -4.47
N ASN A 83 15.29 17.09 -5.69
CA ASN A 83 14.86 15.93 -6.48
C ASN A 83 16.03 15.33 -7.30
N ALA A 84 15.81 14.23 -8.01
CA ALA A 84 16.85 13.57 -8.81
C ALA A 84 17.47 14.49 -9.87
N PHE A 85 16.65 15.32 -10.53
CA PHE A 85 17.07 16.39 -11.42
C PHE A 85 17.05 17.72 -10.62
N ASP A 86 18.04 17.85 -9.74
CA ASP A 86 18.15 18.97 -8.81
C ASP A 86 18.56 20.27 -9.51
N THR A 87 17.60 21.18 -9.67
CA THR A 87 17.78 22.50 -10.30
C THR A 87 18.66 23.45 -9.50
N SER A 88 18.90 23.17 -8.21
CA SER A 88 19.83 23.95 -7.38
C SER A 88 21.29 23.54 -7.56
N ARG A 89 21.54 22.32 -8.04
CA ARG A 89 22.88 21.74 -8.22
C ARG A 89 23.32 21.71 -9.67
N TYR A 90 22.43 21.37 -10.58
CA TYR A 90 22.74 21.12 -11.98
C TYR A 90 22.18 22.21 -12.90
N PHE A 91 22.91 22.47 -13.99
CA PHE A 91 22.35 23.07 -15.18
C PHE A 91 21.74 21.95 -16.02
N ILE A 92 20.42 21.82 -15.98
CA ILE A 92 19.70 20.73 -16.62
C ILE A 92 19.25 21.19 -18.00
N ILE A 93 19.48 20.38 -19.02
CA ILE A 93 19.09 20.67 -20.40
C ILE A 93 18.46 19.44 -21.05
N CYS A 94 17.35 19.66 -21.76
CA CYS A 94 16.74 18.68 -22.63
C CYS A 94 16.63 19.27 -24.03
N PRO A 95 17.58 18.94 -24.93
CA PRO A 95 17.45 19.25 -26.35
C PRO A 95 16.51 18.27 -27.04
N ASN A 96 15.69 18.77 -27.96
CA ASN A 96 14.83 17.97 -28.81
C ASN A 96 15.63 17.40 -29.99
N VAL A 97 15.23 16.24 -30.50
CA VAL A 97 15.93 15.51 -31.59
C VAL A 97 15.49 15.94 -32.98
N LEU A 98 16.32 15.69 -33.99
CA LEU A 98 15.94 15.83 -35.40
C LEU A 98 14.79 14.85 -35.73
N GLY A 99 13.82 15.30 -36.51
CA GLY A 99 12.64 14.51 -36.87
C GLY A 99 11.50 14.54 -35.85
N SER A 100 11.68 15.18 -34.69
CA SER A 100 10.62 15.37 -33.71
C SER A 100 9.63 16.46 -34.15
N PRO A 101 8.31 16.30 -33.91
CA PRO A 101 7.31 17.32 -34.25
C PRO A 101 7.34 18.53 -33.30
N TYR A 102 8.22 18.55 -32.29
CA TYR A 102 8.21 19.57 -31.25
C TYR A 102 9.22 20.71 -31.49
N GLY A 103 9.27 21.22 -32.73
CA GLY A 103 9.96 22.45 -33.10
C GLY A 103 11.45 22.36 -33.44
N SER A 104 12.06 21.17 -33.43
CA SER A 104 13.36 20.95 -34.10
C SER A 104 13.15 20.62 -35.58
N THR A 105 14.19 20.77 -36.41
CA THR A 105 14.11 20.42 -37.83
C THR A 105 13.64 18.97 -38.02
N SER A 106 12.60 18.79 -38.83
CA SER A 106 11.83 17.55 -38.93
C SER A 106 11.08 17.47 -40.28
N PRO A 107 10.35 16.36 -40.56
CA PRO A 107 9.41 16.30 -41.70
C PRO A 107 8.45 17.49 -41.82
N LEU A 108 8.16 18.18 -40.71
CA LEU A 108 7.24 19.33 -40.71
C LEU A 108 7.93 20.64 -41.08
N SER A 109 9.26 20.67 -41.08
CA SER A 109 10.04 21.86 -41.41
C SER A 109 9.97 22.15 -42.90
N ILE A 110 10.05 23.43 -43.27
CA ILE A 110 10.13 23.84 -44.66
C ILE A 110 11.51 23.47 -45.21
N ASN A 111 11.53 22.76 -46.32
CA ASN A 111 12.74 22.54 -47.10
C ASN A 111 13.13 23.85 -47.80
N PRO A 112 14.30 24.43 -47.49
CA PRO A 112 14.73 25.70 -48.09
C PRO A 112 14.83 25.67 -49.62
N ARG A 113 15.08 24.48 -50.20
CA ARG A 113 15.23 24.30 -51.65
C ARG A 113 13.89 24.26 -52.39
N SER A 114 12.86 23.64 -51.79
CA SER A 114 11.55 23.48 -52.43
C SER A 114 10.51 24.50 -51.98
N GLY A 115 10.73 25.15 -50.83
CA GLY A 115 9.78 26.06 -50.18
C GLY A 115 8.53 25.36 -49.60
N ARG A 116 8.50 24.02 -49.57
CA ARG A 116 7.42 23.19 -49.04
C ARG A 116 7.91 22.40 -47.82
N PRO A 117 7.02 21.91 -46.93
CA PRO A 117 7.41 20.96 -45.88
C PRO A 117 8.16 19.76 -46.47
N TYR A 118 9.18 19.25 -45.77
CA TYR A 118 9.92 18.06 -46.21
C TYR A 118 9.01 16.84 -46.39
N GLY A 119 8.07 16.62 -45.47
CA GLY A 119 7.20 15.44 -45.46
C GLY A 119 8.02 14.15 -45.51
N PRO A 120 7.73 13.22 -46.44
CA PRO A 120 8.45 11.96 -46.58
C PRO A 120 9.88 12.13 -47.14
N GLU A 121 10.23 13.30 -47.67
CA GLU A 121 11.55 13.61 -48.25
C GLU A 121 12.54 14.11 -47.19
N PHE A 122 12.17 14.13 -45.91
CA PHE A 122 13.09 14.51 -44.86
C PHE A 122 14.26 13.50 -44.80
N PRO A 123 15.52 13.96 -44.87
CA PRO A 123 16.67 13.06 -44.82
C PRO A 123 16.66 12.18 -43.58
N GLN A 124 17.02 10.91 -43.74
CA GLN A 124 17.17 9.99 -42.61
C GLN A 124 18.29 10.51 -41.69
N THR A 125 17.99 10.59 -40.40
CA THR A 125 18.95 11.06 -39.38
C THR A 125 19.19 9.97 -38.36
N THR A 126 20.40 9.90 -37.82
CA THR A 126 20.77 8.89 -36.83
C THR A 126 20.71 9.43 -35.40
N VAL A 127 20.84 8.54 -34.42
CA VAL A 127 21.00 8.93 -33.00
C VAL A 127 22.33 9.68 -32.79
N ARG A 128 23.36 9.38 -33.59
CA ARG A 128 24.67 10.04 -33.50
C ARG A 128 24.62 11.45 -34.07
N ASP A 129 23.83 11.68 -35.12
CA ASP A 129 23.56 13.03 -35.62
C ASP A 129 22.95 13.92 -34.54
N ASP A 130 21.99 13.39 -33.76
CA ASP A 130 21.42 14.11 -32.63
C ASP A 130 22.49 14.48 -31.59
N VAL A 131 23.35 13.53 -31.20
CA VAL A 131 24.45 13.80 -30.23
C VAL A 131 25.44 14.82 -30.77
N ARG A 132 25.86 14.71 -32.04
CA ARG A 132 26.77 15.67 -32.70
C ARG A 132 26.17 17.07 -32.69
N LEU A 133 24.89 17.20 -33.05
CA LEU A 133 24.18 18.47 -33.08
C LEU A 133 24.00 19.04 -31.65
N HIS A 134 23.62 18.21 -30.68
CA HIS A 134 23.47 18.62 -29.28
C HIS A 134 24.82 19.01 -28.66
N LYS A 135 25.92 18.37 -29.04
CA LYS A 135 27.27 18.76 -28.63
C LYS A 135 27.62 20.18 -29.08
N ILE A 136 27.33 20.53 -30.34
CA ILE A 136 27.51 21.90 -30.85
C ILE A 136 26.67 22.90 -30.04
N LEU A 137 25.43 22.54 -29.69
CA LEU A 137 24.57 23.35 -28.83
C LEU A 137 25.20 23.57 -27.43
N LEU A 138 25.66 22.50 -26.79
CA LEU A 138 26.30 22.58 -25.46
C LEU A 138 27.59 23.41 -25.49
N ASP A 139 28.40 23.27 -26.54
CA ASP A 139 29.61 24.06 -26.73
C ASP A 139 29.30 25.54 -26.94
N THR A 140 28.22 25.84 -27.66
CA THR A 140 27.72 27.21 -27.85
C THR A 140 27.19 27.81 -26.54
N LEU A 141 26.53 27.01 -25.70
CA LEU A 141 26.15 27.40 -24.34
C LEU A 141 27.35 27.49 -23.38
N GLY A 142 28.51 27.01 -23.84
CA GLY A 142 29.79 27.04 -23.15
C GLY A 142 29.91 26.02 -22.02
N VAL A 143 29.27 24.86 -22.13
CA VAL A 143 29.43 23.73 -21.21
C VAL A 143 30.83 23.12 -21.38
N SER A 144 31.58 22.99 -20.28
CA SER A 144 32.94 22.42 -20.32
C SER A 144 32.94 20.88 -20.22
N SER A 145 32.05 20.32 -19.41
CA SER A 145 31.80 18.87 -19.31
C SER A 145 30.40 18.58 -18.75
N ILE A 146 29.92 17.38 -19.00
CA ILE A 146 28.61 16.88 -18.57
C ILE A 146 28.79 16.04 -17.30
N ALA A 147 28.05 16.40 -16.24
CA ALA A 147 28.03 15.66 -15.00
C ALA A 147 27.32 14.31 -15.15
N ALA A 148 26.19 14.27 -15.85
CA ALA A 148 25.53 13.02 -16.23
C ALA A 148 24.64 13.17 -17.48
N VAL A 149 24.41 12.07 -18.19
CA VAL A 149 23.42 11.95 -19.27
C VAL A 149 22.40 10.88 -18.89
N VAL A 150 21.11 11.19 -18.99
CA VAL A 150 20.01 10.32 -18.52
C VAL A 150 18.93 10.24 -19.60
N GLY A 151 18.41 9.04 -19.87
CA GLY A 151 17.38 8.86 -20.89
C GLY A 151 16.90 7.42 -20.99
N GLY A 152 15.66 7.23 -21.44
CA GLY A 152 15.09 5.90 -21.62
C GLY A 152 14.52 5.62 -23.01
N SER A 153 14.38 4.33 -23.35
CA SER A 153 14.00 3.89 -24.71
C SER A 153 14.93 4.52 -25.76
N MET A 154 14.41 5.25 -26.76
CA MET A 154 15.21 6.01 -27.74
C MET A 154 16.19 6.99 -27.06
N GLY A 155 15.78 7.64 -25.97
CA GLY A 155 16.67 8.53 -25.23
C GLY A 155 17.82 7.77 -24.54
N GLY A 156 17.63 6.48 -24.23
CA GLY A 156 18.69 5.61 -23.73
C GLY A 156 19.72 5.26 -24.80
N MET A 157 19.30 5.10 -26.06
CA MET A 157 20.21 4.94 -27.21
C MET A 157 21.08 6.19 -27.35
N THR A 158 20.48 7.38 -27.23
CA THR A 158 21.21 8.65 -27.22
C THR A 158 22.21 8.74 -26.07
N VAL A 159 21.86 8.24 -24.87
CA VAL A 159 22.76 8.21 -23.70
C VAL A 159 24.00 7.37 -24.00
N LEU A 160 23.85 6.20 -24.63
CA LEU A 160 24.98 5.37 -25.03
C LEU A 160 25.87 6.11 -26.05
N GLU A 161 25.27 6.74 -27.06
CA GLU A 161 26.03 7.49 -28.07
C GLU A 161 26.72 8.74 -27.51
N TRP A 162 26.19 9.38 -26.47
CA TRP A 162 26.88 10.46 -25.75
C TRP A 162 28.24 10.00 -25.20
N SER A 163 28.33 8.76 -24.71
CA SER A 163 29.58 8.20 -24.20
C SER A 163 30.58 7.83 -25.30
N LEU A 164 30.10 7.58 -26.52
CA LEU A 164 30.91 7.08 -27.65
C LEU A 164 31.25 8.16 -28.70
N CYS A 165 30.48 9.24 -28.76
CA CYS A 165 30.63 10.33 -29.74
C CYS A 165 31.31 11.57 -29.16
N THR A 166 31.72 11.54 -27.89
CA THR A 166 32.39 12.68 -27.25
C THR A 166 33.79 12.30 -26.75
N PRO A 167 34.69 13.29 -26.57
CA PRO A 167 36.02 13.02 -26.04
C PRO A 167 35.96 12.37 -24.65
N GLU A 168 36.93 11.51 -24.38
CA GLU A 168 37.07 10.86 -23.07
C GLU A 168 37.09 11.89 -21.94
N GLY A 169 36.30 11.65 -20.89
CA GLY A 169 36.15 12.55 -19.75
C GLY A 169 35.18 13.73 -19.96
N TYR A 170 34.64 13.95 -21.17
CA TYR A 170 33.62 14.98 -21.39
C TYR A 170 32.30 14.64 -20.69
N VAL A 171 31.88 13.38 -20.74
CA VAL A 171 30.74 12.85 -19.97
C VAL A 171 31.29 12.15 -18.73
N LYS A 172 30.82 12.53 -17.54
CA LYS A 172 31.29 11.95 -16.27
C LYS A 172 30.51 10.72 -15.83
N ASN A 173 29.22 10.65 -16.15
CA ASN A 173 28.34 9.53 -15.78
C ASN A 173 27.23 9.36 -16.83
N ILE A 174 26.72 8.14 -16.98
CA ILE A 174 25.56 7.84 -17.84
C ILE A 174 24.53 6.97 -17.12
N VAL A 175 23.25 7.18 -17.45
CA VAL A 175 22.12 6.44 -16.90
C VAL A 175 21.17 6.03 -18.04
N PRO A 176 21.49 4.95 -18.78
CA PRO A 176 20.59 4.38 -19.79
C PRO A 176 19.46 3.59 -19.11
N ILE A 177 18.21 3.85 -19.54
CA ILE A 177 17.00 3.26 -18.93
C ILE A 177 16.20 2.48 -19.97
N SER A 178 16.07 1.16 -19.84
CA SER A 178 15.21 0.30 -20.67
C SER A 178 15.44 0.59 -22.16
N THR A 179 16.64 0.29 -22.62
CA THR A 179 17.16 0.60 -23.96
C THR A 179 18.06 -0.53 -24.47
N SER A 180 18.66 -0.40 -25.65
CA SER A 180 19.51 -1.45 -26.21
C SER A 180 20.73 -0.85 -26.93
N VAL A 181 21.79 -1.65 -27.06
CA VAL A 181 23.02 -1.29 -27.82
C VAL A 181 22.77 -1.28 -29.33
N ASP A 182 21.78 -2.03 -29.80
CA ASP A 182 21.24 -1.98 -31.15
C ASP A 182 19.72 -2.21 -31.10
N HIS A 183 19.00 -1.70 -32.10
CA HIS A 183 17.59 -2.02 -32.24
C HIS A 183 17.46 -3.41 -32.88
N ASP A 184 17.32 -4.42 -32.03
CA ASP A 184 17.32 -5.82 -32.46
C ASP A 184 16.13 -6.18 -33.36
N ALA A 185 16.22 -7.34 -34.03
CA ALA A 185 15.19 -7.80 -34.96
C ALA A 185 13.77 -7.83 -34.36
N TRP A 186 13.66 -8.09 -33.06
CA TRP A 186 12.38 -8.08 -32.33
C TRP A 186 11.82 -6.66 -32.22
N SER A 187 12.65 -5.70 -31.83
CA SER A 187 12.26 -4.30 -31.69
C SER A 187 11.94 -3.67 -33.05
N ILE A 188 12.71 -4.00 -34.09
CA ILE A 188 12.42 -3.62 -35.48
C ILE A 188 11.07 -4.18 -35.93
N ALA A 189 10.73 -5.43 -35.63
CA ALA A 189 9.45 -6.03 -36.01
C ALA A 189 8.25 -5.28 -35.39
N TRP A 190 8.37 -4.85 -34.12
CA TRP A 190 7.35 -4.02 -33.48
C TRP A 190 7.22 -2.63 -34.13
N ALA A 191 8.33 -2.00 -34.45
CA ALA A 191 8.36 -0.70 -35.12
C ALA A 191 7.75 -0.78 -36.54
N GLU A 192 8.07 -1.83 -37.27
CA GLU A 192 7.52 -2.08 -38.60
C GLU A 192 6.01 -2.31 -38.58
N ALA A 193 5.52 -3.14 -37.65
CA ALA A 193 4.08 -3.33 -37.47
C ALA A 193 3.35 -2.00 -37.16
N GLN A 194 3.97 -1.10 -36.40
CA GLN A 194 3.44 0.23 -36.11
C GLN A 194 3.43 1.12 -37.37
N ARG A 195 4.49 1.13 -38.17
CA ARG A 195 4.53 1.90 -39.44
C ARG A 195 3.53 1.38 -40.47
N GLN A 196 3.35 0.07 -40.58
CA GLN A 196 2.37 -0.53 -41.48
C GLN A 196 0.93 -0.11 -41.13
N CYS A 197 0.64 0.17 -39.85
CA CYS A 197 -0.64 0.76 -39.46
C CYS A 197 -0.85 2.13 -40.11
N VAL A 198 0.20 2.97 -40.16
CA VAL A 198 0.16 4.30 -40.79
C VAL A 198 0.08 4.18 -42.30
N PHE A 199 0.91 3.35 -42.93
CA PHE A 199 0.92 3.17 -44.38
C PHE A 199 -0.40 2.61 -44.94
N ALA A 200 -1.11 1.81 -44.16
CA ALA A 200 -2.41 1.28 -44.53
C ALA A 200 -3.57 2.30 -44.43
N ASP A 201 -3.35 3.46 -43.81
CA ASP A 201 -4.36 4.51 -43.72
C ASP A 201 -4.47 5.27 -45.05
N PRO A 202 -5.64 5.33 -45.70
CA PRO A 202 -5.83 6.08 -46.94
C PRO A 202 -5.47 7.57 -46.82
N GLY A 203 -5.51 8.15 -45.62
CA GLY A 203 -5.09 9.53 -45.36
C GLY A 203 -3.58 9.75 -45.36
N PHE A 204 -2.76 8.70 -45.47
CA PHE A 204 -1.30 8.84 -45.46
C PHE A 204 -0.78 9.51 -46.74
N ASP A 205 -1.44 9.31 -47.88
CA ASP A 205 -1.11 9.94 -49.17
C ASP A 205 0.40 9.91 -49.51
N GLY A 206 1.05 8.76 -49.29
CA GLY A 206 2.49 8.61 -49.52
C GLY A 206 3.39 9.50 -48.65
N GLY A 207 2.85 10.07 -47.57
CA GLY A 207 3.49 11.05 -46.70
C GLY A 207 3.19 12.51 -47.08
N TYR A 208 2.51 12.78 -48.19
CA TYR A 208 2.25 14.14 -48.71
C TYR A 208 0.92 14.73 -48.22
N TYR A 209 0.60 14.57 -46.94
CA TYR A 209 -0.59 15.14 -46.31
C TYR A 209 -0.30 16.49 -45.62
N LEU A 210 -1.33 17.30 -45.35
CA LEU A 210 -1.19 18.50 -44.54
C LEU A 210 -0.94 18.11 -43.07
N PRO A 211 0.09 18.63 -42.39
CA PRO A 211 0.46 18.15 -41.07
C PRO A 211 -0.43 18.73 -39.95
N THR A 212 -1.75 18.51 -40.04
CA THR A 212 -2.73 18.88 -39.02
C THR A 212 -3.42 17.65 -38.44
N PRO A 213 -3.92 17.71 -37.19
CA PRO A 213 -4.66 16.61 -36.59
C PRO A 213 -5.86 16.10 -37.40
N GLU A 214 -6.47 16.95 -38.22
CA GLU A 214 -7.66 16.64 -39.02
C GLU A 214 -7.35 15.98 -40.36
N THR A 215 -6.14 16.19 -40.90
CA THR A 215 -5.78 15.80 -42.27
C THR A 215 -4.71 14.70 -42.34
N GLN A 216 -3.98 14.47 -41.25
CA GLN A 216 -3.02 13.36 -41.14
C GLN A 216 -3.71 11.98 -41.13
N PRO A 217 -2.98 10.87 -41.39
CA PRO A 217 -3.48 9.48 -41.26
C PRO A 217 -3.79 9.12 -39.80
N ALA A 218 -4.88 9.67 -39.29
CA ALA A 218 -5.27 9.62 -37.89
C ALA A 218 -5.61 8.20 -37.42
N ALA A 219 -6.27 7.39 -38.27
CA ALA A 219 -6.65 6.04 -37.88
C ALA A 219 -5.43 5.12 -37.80
N GLY A 220 -4.53 5.24 -38.78
CA GLY A 220 -3.27 4.50 -38.83
C GLY A 220 -2.32 4.88 -37.70
N LEU A 221 -2.14 6.18 -37.44
CA LEU A 221 -1.31 6.67 -36.33
C LEU A 221 -1.89 6.29 -34.96
N ALA A 222 -3.22 6.33 -34.80
CA ALA A 222 -3.87 5.84 -33.59
C ALA A 222 -3.66 4.33 -33.40
N ALA A 223 -3.76 3.53 -34.47
CA ALA A 223 -3.51 2.10 -34.43
C ALA A 223 -2.05 1.78 -34.09
N ALA A 224 -1.08 2.49 -34.68
CA ALA A 224 0.32 2.41 -34.32
C ALA A 224 0.53 2.67 -32.82
N ARG A 225 -0.14 3.70 -32.28
CA ARG A 225 -0.10 3.97 -30.83
C ARG A 225 -0.72 2.85 -29.99
N MET A 226 -1.83 2.26 -30.42
CA MET A 226 -2.45 1.14 -29.72
C MET A 226 -1.51 -0.07 -29.64
N VAL A 227 -0.80 -0.38 -30.75
CA VAL A 227 0.23 -1.42 -30.79
C VAL A 227 1.35 -1.10 -29.80
N GLY A 228 1.88 0.13 -29.82
CA GLY A 228 2.90 0.57 -28.85
C GLY A 228 2.41 0.51 -27.40
N MET A 229 1.11 0.69 -27.13
CA MET A 229 0.60 0.56 -25.76
C MET A 229 0.67 -0.85 -25.19
N LEU A 230 0.74 -1.88 -26.05
CA LEU A 230 0.96 -3.26 -25.63
C LEU A 230 2.41 -3.52 -25.25
N THR A 231 3.36 -2.71 -25.72
CA THR A 231 4.77 -2.81 -25.35
C THR A 231 5.13 -1.93 -24.15
N TYR A 232 4.47 -0.78 -23.97
CA TYR A 232 4.73 0.13 -22.84
C TYR A 232 4.09 -0.34 -21.52
N ARG A 233 3.36 -1.45 -21.53
CA ARG A 233 2.61 -1.99 -20.39
C ARG A 233 2.71 -3.50 -20.39
N SER A 234 2.80 -4.10 -19.21
CA SER A 234 2.85 -5.56 -19.09
C SER A 234 1.47 -6.20 -19.08
N SER A 235 1.40 -7.47 -19.52
CA SER A 235 0.19 -8.29 -19.46
C SER A 235 -0.46 -8.32 -18.05
N PRO A 236 0.30 -8.50 -16.94
CA PRO A 236 -0.26 -8.37 -15.59
C PRO A 236 -0.85 -6.99 -15.27
N SER A 237 -0.28 -5.91 -15.82
CA SER A 237 -0.83 -4.55 -15.67
C SER A 237 -2.18 -4.41 -16.39
N PHE A 238 -2.28 -4.94 -17.62
CA PHE A 238 -3.51 -4.95 -18.40
C PHE A 238 -4.59 -5.83 -17.76
N ASN A 239 -4.26 -7.05 -17.32
CA ASN A 239 -5.20 -7.96 -16.68
C ASN A 239 -5.72 -7.43 -15.34
N ARG A 240 -4.89 -6.76 -14.55
CA ARG A 240 -5.31 -6.10 -13.30
C ARG A 240 -6.35 -4.99 -13.54
N ARG A 241 -6.25 -4.29 -14.67
CA ARG A 241 -7.13 -3.16 -15.01
C ARG A 241 -8.38 -3.59 -15.77
N PHE A 242 -8.27 -4.62 -16.60
CA PHE A 242 -9.26 -4.96 -17.63
C PHE A 242 -9.61 -6.46 -17.73
N GLY A 243 -9.11 -7.30 -16.82
CA GLY A 243 -9.33 -8.76 -16.81
C GLY A 243 -10.79 -9.18 -16.54
N ARG A 244 -11.10 -10.44 -16.83
CA ARG A 244 -12.44 -11.03 -16.69
C ARG A 244 -12.46 -11.98 -15.48
N GLY A 245 -12.88 -11.51 -14.31
CA GLY A 245 -13.03 -12.30 -13.08
C GLY A 245 -13.86 -11.56 -12.04
N GLU A 246 -14.37 -12.25 -11.02
CA GLU A 246 -15.10 -11.64 -9.90
C GLU A 246 -14.18 -10.64 -9.18
N GLY A 247 -14.52 -9.34 -9.28
CA GLY A 247 -13.62 -8.23 -8.96
C GLY A 247 -13.34 -7.30 -10.15
N ALA A 248 -13.76 -7.65 -11.37
CA ALA A 248 -13.83 -6.72 -12.48
C ALA A 248 -14.88 -5.64 -12.17
N PRO A 249 -14.53 -4.34 -12.26
CA PRO A 249 -15.49 -3.26 -11.96
C PRO A 249 -16.72 -3.40 -12.85
N PRO A 250 -17.94 -3.11 -12.36
CA PRO A 250 -19.17 -3.32 -13.12
C PRO A 250 -19.08 -2.65 -14.50
N VAL A 251 -19.67 -3.31 -15.49
CA VAL A 251 -19.87 -2.74 -16.82
C VAL A 251 -20.84 -1.59 -16.65
N LYS A 252 -20.36 -0.34 -16.65
CA LYS A 252 -21.24 0.81 -16.84
C LYS A 252 -21.98 0.58 -18.16
N LYS A 253 -23.31 0.71 -18.14
CA LYS A 253 -24.10 0.76 -19.37
C LYS A 253 -23.42 1.79 -20.30
N PRO A 254 -23.30 1.50 -21.60
CA PRO A 254 -22.77 2.48 -22.52
C PRO A 254 -23.64 3.73 -22.38
N ASP A 255 -23.02 4.88 -22.12
CA ASP A 255 -23.71 6.15 -22.16
C ASP A 255 -24.36 6.24 -23.54
N THR A 256 -25.69 6.23 -23.57
CA THR A 256 -26.48 6.53 -24.75
C THR A 256 -26.32 8.00 -25.06
N ALA A 257 -25.16 8.38 -25.61
CA ALA A 257 -24.90 9.60 -26.39
C ALA A 257 -23.39 9.76 -26.67
N VAL A 258 -22.86 9.00 -27.64
CA VAL A 258 -21.81 9.53 -28.54
C VAL A 258 -22.22 9.20 -29.97
N THR A 259 -23.38 9.69 -30.36
CA THR A 259 -23.64 10.03 -31.76
C THR A 259 -23.02 11.40 -31.99
N ASN A 260 -21.75 11.42 -32.43
CA ASN A 260 -21.18 12.33 -33.43
C ASN A 260 -19.64 12.23 -33.43
N GLY A 261 -19.09 11.57 -34.46
CA GLY A 261 -17.76 11.88 -35.00
C GLY A 261 -16.51 11.40 -34.28
N SER A 262 -16.40 10.13 -33.85
CA SER A 262 -15.06 9.55 -33.61
C SER A 262 -14.41 9.20 -34.96
N LEU A 263 -13.25 9.79 -35.24
CA LEU A 263 -12.39 9.54 -36.41
C LEU A 263 -11.98 8.05 -36.53
N ILE A 264 -12.12 7.25 -35.46
CA ILE A 264 -11.54 5.90 -35.34
C ILE A 264 -12.55 4.78 -35.63
N ASN A 265 -13.86 5.07 -35.75
CA ASN A 265 -14.89 4.05 -36.02
C ASN A 265 -14.91 3.51 -37.48
N GLY A 266 -13.87 3.78 -38.27
CA GLY A 266 -13.82 3.54 -39.72
C GLY A 266 -14.01 2.09 -40.20
N ILE A 267 -13.93 1.08 -39.32
CA ILE A 267 -14.06 -0.34 -39.71
C ILE A 267 -15.52 -0.85 -39.63
N LEU A 268 -16.45 -0.08 -39.04
CA LEU A 268 -17.86 -0.47 -38.90
C LEU A 268 -18.83 0.37 -39.77
N LYS A 269 -18.40 0.85 -40.94
CA LYS A 269 -19.37 1.27 -41.97
C LYS A 269 -19.90 0.02 -42.66
N SER A 270 -21.00 -0.54 -42.13
CA SER A 270 -21.75 -1.56 -42.86
C SER A 270 -22.11 -1.00 -44.25
N LYS A 271 -21.82 -1.76 -45.30
CA LYS A 271 -22.35 -1.52 -46.65
C LYS A 271 -23.83 -1.14 -46.54
N ARG A 272 -24.21 0.04 -47.04
CA ARG A 272 -25.62 0.36 -47.27
C ARG A 272 -26.11 -0.53 -48.40
N ASP A 273 -26.89 -1.55 -48.08
CA ASP A 273 -27.70 -2.23 -49.08
C ASP A 273 -28.78 -1.26 -49.59
N ARG A 274 -29.04 -1.31 -50.90
CA ARG A 274 -29.96 -0.40 -51.61
C ARG A 274 -31.44 -0.63 -51.29
N ASN A 275 -31.78 -1.59 -50.43
CA ASN A 275 -33.15 -1.85 -50.01
C ASN A 275 -33.28 -1.51 -48.52
N GLY A 276 -34.02 -0.44 -48.21
CA GLY A 276 -34.16 0.16 -46.88
C GLY A 276 -34.86 -0.70 -45.83
N ASN A 277 -34.29 -1.84 -45.47
CA ASN A 277 -34.63 -2.58 -44.26
C ASN A 277 -33.46 -2.48 -43.28
N GLY A 278 -33.72 -1.84 -42.14
CA GLY A 278 -32.73 -1.61 -41.09
C GLY A 278 -32.19 -2.92 -40.52
N VAL A 279 -30.90 -3.17 -40.70
CA VAL A 279 -30.17 -4.19 -39.94
C VAL A 279 -30.00 -3.65 -38.52
N SER A 280 -30.62 -4.33 -37.55
CA SER A 280 -30.40 -4.11 -36.13
C SER A 280 -28.90 -4.09 -35.85
N SER A 281 -28.36 -2.97 -35.39
CA SER A 281 -26.95 -2.87 -35.00
C SER A 281 -26.73 -3.79 -33.81
N THR A 282 -26.14 -4.96 -34.07
CA THR A 282 -25.68 -5.89 -33.04
C THR A 282 -24.87 -5.11 -32.02
N ILE A 283 -25.37 -5.01 -30.79
CA ILE A 283 -24.69 -4.35 -29.68
C ILE A 283 -23.42 -5.16 -29.39
N VAL A 284 -22.29 -4.75 -29.99
CA VAL A 284 -20.98 -5.28 -29.63
C VAL A 284 -20.71 -4.78 -28.21
N LYS A 285 -20.71 -5.70 -27.22
CA LYS A 285 -20.22 -5.39 -25.87
C LYS A 285 -18.74 -4.97 -26.00
N ASP A 286 -18.47 -3.67 -25.95
CA ASP A 286 -17.11 -3.15 -25.99
C ASP A 286 -16.36 -3.54 -24.69
N PHE A 287 -15.23 -4.23 -24.83
CA PHE A 287 -14.35 -4.54 -23.69
C PHE A 287 -13.63 -3.28 -23.21
N LYS A 288 -13.46 -3.10 -21.90
CA LYS A 288 -12.77 -1.93 -21.31
C LYS A 288 -11.36 -1.72 -21.87
N ALA A 289 -10.65 -2.80 -22.20
CA ALA A 289 -9.35 -2.75 -22.86
C ALA A 289 -9.44 -2.09 -24.25
N HIS A 290 -10.51 -2.34 -25.02
CA HIS A 290 -10.72 -1.70 -26.33
C HIS A 290 -10.89 -0.19 -26.17
N SER A 291 -11.76 0.26 -25.27
CA SER A 291 -12.00 1.68 -25.02
C SER A 291 -10.74 2.39 -24.53
N TYR A 292 -9.93 1.74 -23.69
CA TYR A 292 -8.65 2.29 -23.22
C TYR A 292 -7.65 2.50 -24.38
N LEU A 293 -7.46 1.48 -25.22
CA LEU A 293 -6.53 1.56 -26.35
C LEU A 293 -6.97 2.64 -27.34
N ARG A 294 -8.26 2.68 -27.71
CA ARG A 294 -8.82 3.71 -28.60
C ARG A 294 -8.61 5.12 -28.03
N TYR A 295 -8.90 5.33 -26.74
CA TYR A 295 -8.67 6.61 -26.08
C TYR A 295 -7.19 7.05 -26.11
N GLN A 296 -6.24 6.11 -25.90
CA GLN A 296 -4.82 6.43 -26.01
C GLN A 296 -4.41 6.79 -27.45
N GLY A 297 -5.00 6.13 -28.45
CA GLY A 297 -4.85 6.46 -29.86
C GLY A 297 -5.36 7.88 -30.18
N GLU A 298 -6.61 8.19 -29.83
CA GLU A 298 -7.21 9.52 -30.05
C GLU A 298 -6.42 10.65 -29.38
N LYS A 299 -5.94 10.40 -28.15
CA LYS A 299 -5.12 11.38 -27.43
C LYS A 299 -3.77 11.62 -28.12
N PHE A 300 -3.19 10.59 -28.74
CA PHE A 300 -1.87 10.68 -29.34
C PHE A 300 -1.89 11.45 -30.66
N VAL A 301 -2.84 11.15 -31.55
CA VAL A 301 -2.98 11.81 -32.86
C VAL A 301 -3.12 13.34 -32.71
N LYS A 302 -3.79 13.81 -31.65
CA LYS A 302 -3.95 15.25 -31.42
C LYS A 302 -2.65 16.01 -31.15
N ARG A 303 -1.57 15.32 -30.79
CA ARG A 303 -0.30 15.95 -30.35
C ARG A 303 0.94 15.43 -31.05
N PHE A 304 0.80 14.57 -32.05
CA PHE A 304 1.92 13.93 -32.75
C PHE A 304 1.59 13.78 -34.23
N ASP A 305 2.62 13.81 -35.06
CA ASP A 305 2.53 13.71 -36.52
C ASP A 305 3.03 12.34 -37.02
N ALA A 306 2.39 11.83 -38.09
CA ALA A 306 2.68 10.50 -38.62
C ALA A 306 4.03 10.38 -39.35
N ASN A 307 4.44 11.36 -40.15
CA ASN A 307 5.76 11.38 -40.81
C ASN A 307 6.87 11.49 -39.78
N CYS A 308 6.72 12.33 -38.75
CA CYS A 308 7.65 12.38 -37.63
C CYS A 308 7.73 11.04 -36.89
N PHE A 309 6.60 10.36 -36.69
CA PHE A 309 6.57 9.03 -36.06
C PHE A 309 7.32 7.98 -36.89
N ILE A 310 7.05 7.93 -38.20
CA ILE A 310 7.76 7.03 -39.13
C ILE A 310 9.26 7.31 -39.08
N HIS A 311 9.66 8.57 -39.24
CA HIS A 311 11.05 8.99 -39.22
C HIS A 311 11.78 8.57 -37.93
N LEU A 312 11.20 8.86 -36.77
CA LEU A 312 11.84 8.54 -35.49
C LEU A 312 11.92 7.03 -35.24
N THR A 313 10.92 6.24 -35.67
CA THR A 313 11.02 4.78 -35.56
C THR A 313 12.05 4.19 -36.52
N GLN A 314 12.22 4.75 -37.72
CA GLN A 314 13.29 4.35 -38.64
C GLN A 314 14.67 4.75 -38.08
N LYS A 315 14.79 5.93 -37.46
CA LYS A 315 16.02 6.34 -36.74
C LYS A 315 16.40 5.32 -35.66
N MET A 316 15.42 4.80 -34.92
CA MET A 316 15.67 3.74 -33.95
C MET A 316 16.13 2.44 -34.63
N ASP A 317 15.48 2.02 -35.72
CA ASP A 317 15.85 0.80 -36.46
C ASP A 317 17.30 0.81 -36.98
N HIS A 318 17.84 1.98 -37.34
CA HIS A 318 19.22 2.10 -37.78
C HIS A 318 20.24 2.25 -36.63
N HIS A 319 19.77 2.27 -35.37
CA HIS A 319 20.68 2.41 -34.24
C HIS A 319 21.40 1.09 -33.97
N ASP A 320 22.73 1.13 -34.09
CA ASP A 320 23.66 0.09 -33.67
C ASP A 320 24.97 0.77 -33.24
N VAL A 321 25.35 0.61 -31.97
CA VAL A 321 26.58 1.22 -31.43
C VAL A 321 27.85 0.65 -32.08
N THR A 322 27.81 -0.55 -32.66
CA THR A 322 28.95 -1.21 -33.30
C THR A 322 29.14 -0.78 -34.77
N SER A 323 28.06 -0.36 -35.42
CA SER A 323 28.04 0.01 -36.84
C SER A 323 29.01 1.17 -37.15
N SER A 324 29.79 1.01 -38.23
CA SER A 324 30.80 1.99 -38.71
C SER A 324 31.92 2.34 -37.71
N ARG A 325 32.13 1.54 -36.64
CA ARG A 325 33.21 1.73 -35.66
C ARG A 325 34.26 0.61 -35.66
N PHE A 326 33.92 -0.56 -36.20
CA PHE A 326 34.82 -1.71 -36.36
C PHE A 326 34.89 -2.12 -37.84
N SER A 327 36.06 -2.62 -38.28
CA SER A 327 36.15 -3.29 -39.58
C SER A 327 35.55 -4.70 -39.49
N HIS A 328 35.08 -5.27 -40.61
CA HIS A 328 34.51 -6.64 -40.58
C HIS A 328 35.55 -7.68 -40.09
N GLU A 329 36.83 -7.46 -40.34
CA GLU A 329 37.93 -8.32 -39.87
C GLU A 329 38.12 -8.28 -38.34
N ASP A 330 37.75 -7.17 -37.67
CA ASP A 330 37.84 -7.04 -36.21
C ASP A 330 36.73 -7.81 -35.46
N LEU A 331 35.65 -8.18 -36.15
CA LEU A 331 34.44 -8.77 -35.58
C LEU A 331 34.41 -10.31 -35.63
N ASP A 332 35.15 -10.93 -36.56
CA ASP A 332 35.06 -12.38 -36.80
C ASP A 332 35.71 -13.24 -35.71
N ASP A 333 36.69 -12.70 -34.96
CA ASP A 333 37.45 -13.42 -33.93
C ASP A 333 36.96 -13.15 -32.48
N LEU A 334 35.97 -12.28 -32.28
CA LEU A 334 35.51 -11.83 -30.96
C LEU A 334 34.04 -12.13 -30.74
N SER A 335 33.71 -12.55 -29.51
CA SER A 335 32.31 -12.61 -29.11
C SER A 335 31.69 -11.21 -29.08
N ARG A 336 30.38 -11.11 -29.32
CA ARG A 336 29.62 -9.86 -29.25
C ARG A 336 29.88 -9.07 -27.95
N GLN A 337 29.96 -9.76 -26.81
CA GLN A 337 30.23 -9.11 -25.53
C GLN A 337 31.64 -8.51 -25.44
N GLU A 338 32.64 -9.15 -26.06
CA GLU A 338 34.01 -8.63 -26.11
C GLU A 338 34.10 -7.39 -27.00
N VAL A 339 33.38 -7.37 -28.12
CA VAL A 339 33.25 -6.18 -28.98
C VAL A 339 32.64 -5.02 -28.20
N LEU A 340 31.55 -5.26 -27.48
CA LEU A 340 30.90 -4.23 -26.66
C LEU A 340 31.81 -3.72 -25.54
N ARG A 341 32.54 -4.61 -24.84
CA ARG A 341 33.52 -4.19 -23.81
C ARG A 341 34.66 -3.35 -24.39
N LYS A 342 35.17 -3.72 -25.57
CA LYS A 342 36.19 -2.93 -26.28
C LYS A 342 35.65 -1.56 -26.67
N LEU A 343 34.42 -1.50 -27.18
CA LEU A 343 33.75 -0.27 -27.59
C LEU A 343 33.55 0.68 -26.39
N PHE A 344 33.03 0.16 -25.28
CA PHE A 344 32.74 0.93 -24.08
C PHE A 344 33.94 1.10 -23.13
N ALA A 345 35.15 0.67 -23.51
CA ALA A 345 36.34 0.77 -22.66
C ALA A 345 36.67 2.21 -22.23
N LYS A 346 36.33 3.19 -23.06
CA LYS A 346 36.51 4.63 -22.80
C LYS A 346 35.24 5.33 -22.29
N ALA A 347 34.15 4.59 -22.12
CA ALA A 347 32.92 5.13 -21.57
C ALA A 347 33.09 5.47 -20.07
N PRO A 348 32.24 6.33 -19.50
CA PRO A 348 32.34 6.71 -18.10
C PRO A 348 32.20 5.50 -17.18
N LYS A 349 33.08 5.45 -16.16
CA LYS A 349 33.02 4.43 -15.11
C LYS A 349 31.79 4.63 -14.23
N ASN A 350 31.30 3.55 -13.61
CA ASN A 350 30.18 3.59 -12.64
C ASN A 350 28.84 4.04 -13.25
N ALA A 351 28.56 3.63 -14.49
CA ALA A 351 27.24 3.83 -15.09
C ALA A 351 26.13 3.14 -14.27
N LEU A 352 24.92 3.72 -14.28
CA LEU A 352 23.72 3.10 -13.69
C LEU A 352 22.77 2.68 -14.82
N VAL A 353 22.70 1.38 -15.09
CA VAL A 353 21.78 0.80 -16.06
C VAL A 353 20.47 0.46 -15.36
N VAL A 354 19.34 0.94 -15.90
CA VAL A 354 18.02 0.72 -15.29
C VAL A 354 17.10 -0.06 -16.24
N GLY A 355 16.79 -1.31 -15.90
CA GLY A 355 15.86 -2.15 -16.64
C GLY A 355 14.45 -2.20 -16.07
N ILE A 356 13.51 -2.75 -16.83
CA ILE A 356 12.16 -3.10 -16.36
C ILE A 356 11.93 -4.59 -16.62
N ASP A 357 11.79 -5.39 -15.56
CA ASP A 357 11.65 -6.86 -15.64
C ASP A 357 10.47 -7.39 -16.46
N SER A 358 9.50 -6.54 -16.75
CA SER A 358 8.33 -6.90 -17.56
C SER A 358 8.30 -6.16 -18.89
N ASP A 359 9.40 -5.50 -19.27
CA ASP A 359 9.54 -4.88 -20.57
C ASP A 359 9.60 -5.97 -21.64
N VAL A 360 8.83 -5.77 -22.69
CA VAL A 360 8.74 -6.70 -23.81
C VAL A 360 9.38 -6.12 -25.06
N LEU A 361 9.74 -4.83 -25.07
CA LEU A 361 10.44 -4.19 -26.18
C LEU A 361 11.94 -4.16 -25.91
N PHE A 362 12.37 -3.56 -24.79
CA PHE A 362 13.76 -3.52 -24.34
C PHE A 362 13.95 -4.50 -23.19
N ARG A 363 14.31 -5.73 -23.54
CA ARG A 363 14.22 -6.88 -22.62
C ARG A 363 15.27 -6.78 -21.50
N PRO A 364 15.02 -7.38 -20.32
CA PRO A 364 15.96 -7.36 -19.20
C PRO A 364 17.36 -7.87 -19.57
N GLU A 365 17.44 -8.85 -20.47
CA GLU A 365 18.71 -9.42 -20.94
C GLU A 365 19.57 -8.38 -21.66
N GLN A 366 18.95 -7.47 -22.42
CA GLN A 366 19.67 -6.37 -23.10
C GLN A 366 20.20 -5.34 -22.09
N GLN A 367 19.53 -5.17 -20.94
CA GLN A 367 20.03 -4.29 -19.88
C GLN A 367 21.23 -4.90 -19.17
N ALA A 368 21.21 -6.22 -18.96
CA ALA A 368 22.35 -6.97 -18.44
C ALA A 368 23.53 -6.91 -19.42
N GLU A 369 23.29 -7.07 -20.73
CA GLU A 369 24.32 -6.93 -21.77
C GLU A 369 25.02 -5.56 -21.71
N ILE A 370 24.25 -4.46 -21.60
CA ILE A 370 24.78 -3.10 -21.45
C ILE A 370 25.62 -2.98 -20.16
N ALA A 371 25.09 -3.46 -19.03
CA ALA A 371 25.79 -3.37 -17.74
C ALA A 371 27.10 -4.17 -17.73
N ASP A 372 27.12 -5.36 -18.34
CA ASP A 372 28.30 -6.23 -18.45
C ASP A 372 29.36 -5.70 -19.43
N ALA A 373 28.97 -4.77 -20.32
CA ALA A 373 29.86 -4.14 -21.29
C ALA A 373 30.47 -2.83 -20.74
N LEU A 374 29.74 -2.10 -19.90
CA LEU A 374 30.18 -0.82 -19.35
C LEU A 374 31.13 -1.01 -18.14
N PRO A 375 32.18 -0.18 -18.02
CA PRO A 375 33.15 -0.32 -16.94
C PRO A 375 32.55 0.05 -15.57
N GLU A 376 32.67 -0.87 -14.61
CA GLU A 376 32.20 -0.69 -13.21
C GLU A 376 30.69 -0.35 -13.12
N ALA A 377 29.89 -0.73 -14.12
CA ALA A 377 28.47 -0.39 -14.14
C ALA A 377 27.65 -1.17 -13.10
N SER A 378 26.55 -0.56 -12.67
CA SER A 378 25.55 -1.18 -11.80
C SER A 378 24.24 -1.37 -12.56
N LEU A 379 23.61 -2.54 -12.38
CA LEU A 379 22.29 -2.84 -12.96
C LEU A 379 21.21 -2.76 -11.87
N SER A 380 20.16 -1.99 -12.14
CA SER A 380 18.95 -1.91 -11.32
C SER A 380 17.73 -2.28 -12.16
N SER A 381 16.79 -3.04 -11.62
CA SER A 381 15.54 -3.39 -12.32
C SER A 381 14.32 -2.76 -11.66
N ALA A 382 13.28 -2.39 -12.44
CA ALA A 382 12.04 -1.84 -11.93
C ALA A 382 11.07 -2.82 -11.23
N LYS A 383 11.34 -4.15 -11.24
CA LYS A 383 10.76 -5.04 -10.20
C LYS A 383 11.53 -4.92 -8.88
N HIS A 384 12.81 -4.56 -8.96
CA HIS A 384 13.69 -4.22 -7.83
C HIS A 384 13.64 -2.73 -7.45
N LEU A 385 12.92 -1.86 -8.17
CA LEU A 385 12.59 -0.49 -7.73
C LEU A 385 11.40 -0.46 -6.75
N ASN A 386 10.81 -1.63 -6.46
CA ASN A 386 10.06 -1.89 -5.23
C ASN A 386 10.96 -2.32 -4.06
N MET A 387 12.28 -2.32 -4.23
CA MET A 387 13.27 -2.27 -3.16
C MET A 387 13.92 -0.87 -3.18
N PRO A 388 14.08 -0.22 -2.02
CA PRO A 388 14.65 1.11 -1.96
C PRO A 388 16.08 1.09 -2.51
N LEU A 389 16.43 2.18 -3.23
CA LEU A 389 17.82 2.57 -3.47
C LEU A 389 18.65 2.25 -2.23
N LEU A 390 19.81 1.64 -2.45
CA LEU A 390 20.87 1.44 -1.46
C LEU A 390 21.32 2.81 -0.91
N LEU A 391 20.54 3.37 0.01
CA LEU A 391 21.10 4.05 1.16
C LEU A 391 22.02 3.03 1.85
N PRO A 392 23.17 3.46 2.43
CA PRO A 392 24.12 2.55 3.06
C PRO A 392 23.36 1.53 3.91
N GLN A 393 23.50 0.24 3.57
CA GLN A 393 22.64 -0.81 4.08
C GLN A 393 22.76 -0.87 5.60
N ASP A 394 21.75 -0.31 6.24
CA ASP A 394 21.42 -0.66 7.60
C ASP A 394 20.70 -2.00 7.55
N ASP A 395 21.43 -3.09 7.76
CA ASP A 395 20.94 -4.48 7.71
C ASP A 395 19.95 -4.82 8.83
N ARG A 396 19.72 -3.89 9.77
CA ARG A 396 18.77 -4.05 10.87
C ARG A 396 17.34 -4.23 10.34
N GLN A 397 16.63 -5.20 10.92
CA GLN A 397 15.25 -5.53 10.56
C GLN A 397 14.25 -4.55 11.19
N TRP A 398 13.11 -4.36 10.53
CA TRP A 398 12.02 -3.56 11.09
C TRP A 398 11.24 -4.32 12.17
N ILE A 399 10.95 -3.61 13.26
CA ILE A 399 9.97 -3.98 14.30
C ILE A 399 9.00 -2.81 14.46
N VAL A 400 7.71 -3.12 14.56
CA VAL A 400 6.67 -2.12 14.86
C VAL A 400 6.22 -2.29 16.30
N GLN A 401 6.22 -1.22 17.08
CA GLN A 401 5.79 -1.20 18.47
C GLN A 401 4.54 -0.34 18.63
N LYS A 402 3.43 -0.96 19.04
CA LYS A 402 2.19 -0.26 19.34
C LYS A 402 2.04 -0.08 20.85
N TYR A 403 1.71 1.14 21.28
CA TYR A 403 1.44 1.47 22.67
C TYR A 403 -0.01 1.93 22.87
N GLY A 404 -0.69 1.34 23.85
CA GLY A 404 -2.04 1.73 24.25
C GLY A 404 -2.08 3.04 25.03
N GLY A 405 -3.25 3.67 25.09
CA GLY A 405 -3.44 4.97 25.73
C GLY A 405 -3.09 4.99 27.23
N THR A 406 -3.44 3.94 27.97
CA THR A 406 -3.11 3.84 29.41
C THR A 406 -1.62 3.61 29.64
N SER A 407 -0.96 2.86 28.75
CA SER A 407 0.48 2.66 28.78
C SER A 407 1.22 3.97 28.56
N LEU A 408 0.80 4.77 27.56
CA LEU A 408 1.36 6.09 27.31
C LEU A 408 1.05 7.07 28.45
N GLY A 409 -0.09 6.97 29.12
CA GLY A 409 -0.44 7.85 30.24
C GLY A 409 0.34 7.58 31.51
N LYS A 410 0.63 6.31 31.81
CA LYS A 410 1.24 5.89 33.09
C LYS A 410 2.74 5.62 33.00
N LEU A 411 3.21 5.16 31.85
CA LEU A 411 4.52 4.51 31.70
C LEU A 411 5.33 5.13 30.55
N LEU A 412 5.03 6.37 30.15
CA LEU A 412 5.77 7.06 29.08
C LEU A 412 7.29 7.03 29.27
N PRO A 413 7.85 7.32 30.48
CA PRO A 413 9.30 7.24 30.68
C PRO A 413 9.84 5.83 30.45
N GLN A 414 9.17 4.80 30.97
CA GLN A 414 9.59 3.41 30.74
C GLN A 414 9.62 3.05 29.24
N ILE A 415 8.64 3.55 28.48
CA ILE A 415 8.55 3.36 27.03
C ILE A 415 9.70 4.05 26.29
N THR A 416 9.94 5.33 26.56
CA THR A 416 10.86 6.16 25.78
C THR A 416 12.30 6.12 26.27
N GLU A 417 12.54 5.77 27.54
CA GLU A 417 13.89 5.70 28.13
C GLU A 417 14.45 4.28 28.16
N THR A 418 13.59 3.25 28.26
CA THR A 418 14.03 1.86 28.38
C THR A 418 13.64 1.02 27.17
N ILE A 419 12.33 0.95 26.88
CA ILE A 419 11.83 -0.01 25.88
C ILE A 419 12.32 0.35 24.50
N ILE A 420 11.91 1.50 23.93
CA ILE A 420 12.28 1.86 22.55
C ILE A 420 13.81 1.87 22.38
N PRO A 421 14.61 2.53 23.25
CA PRO A 421 16.06 2.54 23.10
C PRO A 421 16.72 1.16 23.13
N SER A 422 16.20 0.20 23.91
CA SER A 422 16.77 -1.16 23.98
C SER A 422 16.70 -1.93 22.65
N TYR A 423 15.77 -1.58 21.75
CA TYR A 423 15.63 -2.23 20.45
C TYR A 423 16.43 -1.56 19.33
N LEU A 424 16.74 -0.27 19.47
CA LEU A 424 17.42 0.51 18.41
C LEU A 424 18.77 -0.07 17.97
N PRO A 425 19.64 -0.62 18.85
CA PRO A 425 20.94 -1.15 18.41
C PRO A 425 20.82 -2.28 17.37
N ASN A 426 19.78 -3.12 17.49
CA ASN A 426 19.63 -4.32 16.67
C ASN A 426 18.54 -4.19 15.60
N ASN A 427 17.62 -3.23 15.74
CA ASN A 427 16.43 -3.13 14.91
C ASN A 427 16.12 -1.68 14.50
N LYS A 428 15.45 -1.54 13.37
CA LYS A 428 14.73 -0.32 13.02
C LYS A 428 13.37 -0.37 13.70
N VAL A 429 13.05 0.64 14.50
CA VAL A 429 11.82 0.65 15.32
C VAL A 429 10.86 1.69 14.77
N ALA A 430 9.64 1.29 14.46
CA ALA A 430 8.52 2.19 14.21
C ALA A 430 7.53 2.15 15.37
N VAL A 431 7.05 3.30 15.81
CA VAL A 431 6.18 3.42 17.00
C VAL A 431 4.79 3.85 16.57
N VAL A 432 3.75 3.16 17.02
CA VAL A 432 2.35 3.50 16.74
C VAL A 432 1.64 3.83 18.06
N CYS A 433 1.03 5.00 18.15
CA CYS A 433 0.44 5.50 19.40
C CYS A 433 -1.08 5.59 19.31
N SER A 434 -1.76 5.09 20.35
CA SER A 434 -3.15 5.47 20.66
C SER A 434 -3.20 6.82 21.39
N ALA A 435 -4.40 7.43 21.48
CA ALA A 435 -4.61 8.61 22.31
C ALA A 435 -4.36 8.30 23.80
N ILE A 436 -3.74 9.23 24.52
CA ILE A 436 -3.36 9.08 25.92
C ILE A 436 -4.60 8.91 26.82
N SER A 437 -4.45 8.10 27.86
CA SER A 437 -5.49 7.90 28.88
C SER A 437 -4.83 7.83 30.24
N GLY A 438 -5.42 8.50 31.23
CA GLY A 438 -4.97 8.45 32.62
C GLY A 438 -5.26 7.11 33.30
N THR A 439 -5.57 7.15 34.60
CA THR A 439 -5.83 5.95 35.42
C THR A 439 -7.08 5.19 35.00
N GLU A 440 -8.11 5.89 34.54
CA GLU A 440 -9.38 5.34 34.07
C GLU A 440 -9.56 5.55 32.56
N LYS A 441 -9.86 4.48 31.81
CA LYS A 441 -10.13 4.52 30.36
C LYS A 441 -11.37 5.39 30.02
N ALA A 442 -12.33 5.49 30.95
CA ALA A 442 -13.52 6.32 30.80
C ALA A 442 -13.21 7.83 30.80
N LYS A 443 -12.11 8.25 31.44
CA LYS A 443 -11.64 9.65 31.46
C LYS A 443 -10.52 9.92 30.45
N GLY A 444 -10.26 8.96 29.55
CA GLY A 444 -9.21 9.09 28.53
C GLY A 444 -9.52 10.13 27.46
N THR A 445 -8.51 10.59 26.73
CA THR A 445 -8.66 11.65 25.71
C THR A 445 -9.68 11.28 24.65
N THR A 446 -9.71 10.04 24.14
CA THR A 446 -10.74 9.60 23.19
C THR A 446 -12.16 9.73 23.76
N SER A 447 -12.36 9.40 25.02
CA SER A 447 -13.67 9.48 25.68
C SER A 447 -14.10 10.94 25.87
N LEU A 448 -13.17 11.83 26.24
CA LEU A 448 -13.41 13.27 26.32
C LEU A 448 -13.71 13.87 24.93
N LEU A 449 -13.04 13.41 23.87
CA LEU A 449 -13.32 13.83 22.50
C LEU A 449 -14.72 13.38 22.03
N LEU A 450 -15.16 12.17 22.41
CA LEU A 450 -16.55 11.73 22.17
C LEU A 450 -17.55 12.59 22.95
N ALA A 451 -17.30 12.88 24.22
CA ALA A 451 -18.14 13.79 25.01
C ALA A 451 -18.19 15.20 24.40
N ALA A 452 -17.08 15.69 23.85
CA ALA A 452 -17.04 16.97 23.14
C ALA A 452 -17.89 16.95 21.84
N ILE A 453 -17.88 15.83 21.10
CA ILE A 453 -18.75 15.62 19.93
C ILE A 453 -20.22 15.66 20.37
N ASP A 454 -20.58 14.93 21.42
CA ASP A 454 -21.95 14.87 21.91
C ASP A 454 -22.42 16.23 22.42
N CYS A 455 -21.55 16.95 23.15
CA CYS A 455 -21.82 18.32 23.60
C CYS A 455 -22.01 19.30 22.44
N ALA A 456 -21.27 19.14 21.34
CA ALA A 456 -21.42 19.98 20.16
C ALA A 456 -22.74 19.73 19.40
N ILE A 457 -23.30 18.52 19.46
CA ILE A 457 -24.55 18.14 18.76
C ILE A 457 -25.80 18.42 19.60
N THR A 458 -25.77 18.12 20.89
CA THR A 458 -26.99 18.03 21.72
C THR A 458 -27.40 19.34 22.39
N ALA A 459 -26.48 20.31 22.57
CA ALA A 459 -26.78 21.54 23.28
C ALA A 459 -25.88 22.70 22.85
N ASN A 460 -26.40 23.92 22.83
CA ASN A 460 -25.61 25.14 22.56
C ASN A 460 -24.78 25.58 23.80
N ARG A 461 -24.04 24.65 24.39
CA ARG A 461 -23.23 24.83 25.61
C ARG A 461 -21.75 25.02 25.29
N GLN A 462 -21.43 26.14 24.63
CA GLN A 462 -20.06 26.47 24.20
C GLN A 462 -19.03 26.48 25.35
N THR A 463 -19.42 26.93 26.55
CA THR A 463 -18.55 26.97 27.73
C THR A 463 -18.14 25.56 28.19
N GLU A 464 -19.07 24.61 28.14
CA GLU A 464 -18.82 23.22 28.53
C GLU A 464 -17.93 22.51 27.50
N LEU A 465 -18.22 22.72 26.20
CA LEU A 465 -17.38 22.23 25.11
C LEU A 465 -15.92 22.68 25.23
N ASN A 466 -15.71 23.99 25.47
CA ASN A 466 -14.38 24.54 25.66
C ASN A 466 -13.70 23.97 26.90
N GLY A 467 -14.46 23.79 28.00
CA GLY A 467 -13.98 23.18 29.23
C GLY A 467 -13.48 21.74 29.02
N ILE A 468 -14.18 20.93 28.22
CA ILE A 468 -13.73 19.56 27.90
C ILE A 468 -12.39 19.57 27.17
N ILE A 469 -12.21 20.46 26.18
CA ILE A 469 -10.97 20.56 25.41
C ILE A 469 -9.83 21.15 26.26
N ASP A 470 -10.15 22.06 27.18
CA ASP A 470 -9.19 22.59 28.15
C ASP A 470 -8.65 21.50 29.08
N ILE A 471 -9.50 20.57 29.53
CA ILE A 471 -9.06 19.40 30.31
C ILE A 471 -8.07 18.57 29.49
N ILE A 472 -8.35 18.31 28.21
CA ILE A 472 -7.43 17.57 27.33
C ILE A 472 -6.08 18.30 27.23
N GLN A 473 -6.09 19.62 27.00
CA GLN A 473 -4.88 20.42 26.91
C GLN A 473 -4.06 20.39 28.21
N GLN A 474 -4.72 20.56 29.36
CA GLN A 474 -4.08 20.58 30.68
C GLN A 474 -3.41 19.25 31.00
N GLU A 475 -4.05 18.11 30.69
CA GLU A 475 -3.45 16.78 30.89
C GLU A 475 -2.19 16.59 30.03
N HIS A 476 -2.18 17.08 28.79
CA HIS A 476 -0.99 17.04 27.94
C HIS A 476 0.12 17.96 28.46
N PHE A 477 -0.21 19.15 28.94
CA PHE A 477 0.77 20.06 29.57
C PHE A 477 1.36 19.46 30.84
N LYS A 478 0.57 18.77 31.65
CA LYS A 478 1.05 18.05 32.83
C LYS A 478 2.06 16.96 32.44
N ALA A 479 1.79 16.22 31.36
CA ALA A 479 2.73 15.23 30.83
C ALA A 479 4.02 15.89 30.32
N ILE A 480 3.94 17.00 29.58
CA ILE A 480 5.12 17.76 29.11
C ILE A 480 5.95 18.27 30.28
N LYS A 481 5.30 18.82 31.31
CA LYS A 481 5.97 19.31 32.52
C LYS A 481 6.69 18.19 33.25
N ALA A 482 6.09 17.01 33.35
CA ALA A 482 6.73 15.84 33.94
C ALA A 482 7.98 15.41 33.15
N LEU A 483 7.90 15.35 31.81
CA LEU A 483 9.05 15.06 30.94
C LEU A 483 10.16 16.10 31.06
N ARG A 484 9.78 17.38 31.16
CA ARG A 484 10.71 18.50 31.31
C ARG A 484 11.50 18.45 32.61
N LEU A 485 10.87 18.04 33.71
CA LEU A 485 11.54 17.84 35.00
C LEU A 485 12.54 16.67 34.99
N GLN A 486 12.35 15.71 34.08
CA GLN A 486 13.18 14.49 33.92
C GLN A 486 14.25 14.63 32.81
N SER A 487 14.33 15.80 32.17
CA SER A 487 15.25 16.10 31.07
C SER A 487 16.51 16.81 31.58
N GLU A 488 17.64 16.56 30.92
CA GLU A 488 18.89 17.32 31.15
C GLU A 488 18.74 18.79 30.69
N THR A 489 19.57 19.67 31.25
CA THR A 489 19.60 21.10 30.91
C THR A 489 20.02 21.31 29.46
N GLY A 490 19.09 21.68 28.57
CA GLY A 490 19.37 21.95 27.15
C GLY A 490 18.18 21.82 26.20
N HIS A 491 17.13 21.08 26.59
CA HIS A 491 15.96 20.80 25.74
C HIS A 491 14.78 21.77 25.92
N GLU A 492 15.01 22.93 26.54
CA GLU A 492 13.96 23.91 26.84
C GLU A 492 13.18 24.34 25.60
N LYS A 493 13.89 24.62 24.49
CA LYS A 493 13.29 24.99 23.21
C LYS A 493 12.38 23.89 22.63
N LEU A 494 12.70 22.61 22.88
CA LEU A 494 11.91 21.48 22.41
C LEU A 494 10.55 21.44 23.13
N PHE A 495 10.55 21.52 24.46
CA PHE A 495 9.31 21.46 25.23
C PHE A 495 8.41 22.67 24.99
N THR A 496 8.98 23.88 24.87
CA THR A 496 8.21 25.08 24.48
C THR A 496 7.57 24.92 23.10
N ALA A 497 8.28 24.34 22.12
CA ALA A 497 7.72 24.09 20.79
C ALA A 497 6.55 23.10 20.86
N VAL A 498 6.67 22.03 21.65
CA VAL A 498 5.62 21.01 21.81
C VAL A 498 4.39 21.58 22.53
N GLU A 499 4.57 22.39 23.58
CA GLU A 499 3.45 23.08 24.25
C GLU A 499 2.68 24.01 23.29
N ARG A 500 3.42 24.73 22.44
CA ARG A 500 2.83 25.58 21.39
C ARG A 500 2.05 24.74 20.39
N ASP A 501 2.61 23.62 19.94
CA ASP A 501 1.96 22.75 18.96
C ASP A 501 0.70 22.09 19.56
N VAL A 502 0.74 21.63 20.81
CA VAL A 502 -0.44 21.14 21.55
C VAL A 502 -1.53 22.21 21.66
N SER A 503 -1.14 23.44 22.04
CA SER A 503 -2.08 24.57 22.12
C SER A 503 -2.75 24.86 20.78
N LYS A 504 -1.97 24.81 19.70
CA LYS A 504 -2.47 25.04 18.34
C LYS A 504 -3.54 24.01 17.96
N GLU A 505 -3.26 22.73 18.17
CA GLU A 505 -4.22 21.66 17.85
C GLU A 505 -5.52 21.76 18.68
N CYS A 506 -5.40 22.05 19.98
CA CYS A 506 -6.57 22.25 20.84
C CYS A 506 -7.41 23.46 20.43
N ASN A 507 -6.78 24.57 20.03
CA ASN A 507 -7.47 25.77 19.56
C ASN A 507 -8.17 25.54 18.21
N GLU A 508 -7.51 24.84 17.27
CA GLU A 508 -8.13 24.44 16.00
C GLU A 508 -9.33 23.50 16.24
N LEU A 509 -9.23 22.58 17.20
CA LEU A 509 -10.32 21.70 17.58
C LEU A 509 -11.51 22.47 18.18
N LYS A 510 -11.26 23.43 19.08
CA LYS A 510 -12.31 24.32 19.62
C LYS A 510 -13.02 25.06 18.49
N ALA A 511 -12.27 25.67 17.58
CA ALA A 511 -12.85 26.40 16.45
C ALA A 511 -13.70 25.49 15.55
N PHE A 512 -13.21 24.28 15.26
CA PHE A 512 -13.93 23.29 14.45
C PHE A 512 -15.25 22.83 15.10
N LEU A 513 -15.22 22.48 16.39
CA LEU A 513 -16.43 22.03 17.10
C LEU A 513 -17.42 23.17 17.36
N SER A 514 -16.95 24.40 17.57
CA SER A 514 -17.82 25.59 17.68
C SER A 514 -18.57 25.86 16.37
N ALA A 515 -17.88 25.71 15.23
CA ALA A 515 -18.52 25.82 13.92
C ALA A 515 -19.57 24.72 13.71
N ALA A 516 -19.26 23.48 14.12
CA ALA A 516 -20.21 22.37 14.01
C ALA A 516 -21.43 22.53 14.94
N GLN A 517 -21.24 23.10 16.14
CA GLN A 517 -22.31 23.46 17.06
C GLN A 517 -23.26 24.51 16.46
N THR A 518 -22.73 25.46 15.68
CA THR A 518 -23.53 26.44 14.94
C THR A 518 -24.39 25.77 13.85
N ILE A 519 -23.85 24.73 13.20
CA ILE A 519 -24.54 23.97 12.15
C ILE A 519 -25.60 23.02 12.78
N GLY A 520 -25.38 22.56 14.01
CA GLY A 520 -26.26 21.61 14.71
C GLY A 520 -26.10 20.16 14.26
N GLU A 521 -25.09 19.86 13.44
CA GLU A 521 -24.84 18.52 12.90
C GLU A 521 -23.34 18.24 12.76
N LEU A 522 -22.94 16.99 13.00
CA LEU A 522 -21.58 16.52 12.79
C LEU A 522 -21.58 15.23 11.94
N SER A 523 -21.09 15.34 10.71
CA SER A 523 -20.96 14.17 9.83
C SER A 523 -20.04 13.09 10.43
N PRO A 524 -20.21 11.80 10.11
CA PRO A 524 -19.32 10.73 10.57
C PRO A 524 -17.83 11.00 10.30
N ARG A 525 -17.51 11.59 9.13
CA ARG A 525 -16.15 12.02 8.77
C ARG A 525 -15.62 13.16 9.65
N SER A 526 -16.49 14.07 10.07
CA SER A 526 -16.14 15.15 11.02
C SER A 526 -15.82 14.58 12.40
N LYS A 527 -16.53 13.52 12.84
CA LYS A 527 -16.27 12.83 14.12
C LYS A 527 -14.89 12.18 14.10
N ASP A 528 -14.53 11.51 13.01
CA ASP A 528 -13.20 10.90 12.81
C ASP A 528 -12.07 11.94 12.92
N ARG A 529 -12.25 13.13 12.35
CA ARG A 529 -11.26 14.23 12.45
C ARG A 529 -11.04 14.68 13.90
N VAL A 530 -12.09 14.73 14.71
CA VAL A 530 -12.02 15.11 16.12
C VAL A 530 -11.22 14.07 16.91
N LEU A 531 -11.45 12.79 16.64
CA LEU A 531 -10.79 11.67 17.31
C LEU A 531 -9.29 11.61 17.00
N PHE A 532 -8.94 11.81 15.72
CA PHE A 532 -7.55 11.89 15.24
C PHE A 532 -6.67 12.83 16.07
N THR A 533 -7.23 13.94 16.56
CA THR A 533 -6.50 14.90 17.40
C THR A 533 -5.90 14.23 18.63
N GLY A 534 -6.59 13.26 19.23
CA GLY A 534 -6.09 12.52 20.40
C GLY A 534 -4.82 11.72 20.11
N GLU A 535 -4.76 10.97 18.99
CA GLU A 535 -3.55 10.25 18.62
C GLU A 535 -2.42 11.20 18.23
N LYS A 536 -2.72 12.30 17.54
CA LYS A 536 -1.71 13.29 17.15
C LYS A 536 -1.04 13.93 18.36
N LEU A 537 -1.82 14.36 19.35
CA LEU A 537 -1.30 14.93 20.59
C LEU A 537 -0.40 13.93 21.34
N SER A 538 -0.77 12.65 21.34
CA SER A 538 0.02 11.60 22.00
C SER A 538 1.34 11.33 21.28
N CYS A 539 1.35 11.36 19.94
CA CYS A 539 2.57 11.22 19.17
C CYS A 539 3.53 12.40 19.39
N LEU A 540 3.02 13.63 19.52
CA LEU A 540 3.85 14.80 19.86
C LEU A 540 4.58 14.62 21.19
N LEU A 541 3.91 14.07 22.21
CA LEU A 541 4.52 13.75 23.50
C LEU A 541 5.63 12.69 23.36
N VAL A 542 5.38 11.61 22.62
CA VAL A 542 6.37 10.54 22.42
C VAL A 542 7.59 11.04 21.65
N VAL A 543 7.40 11.85 20.60
CA VAL A 543 8.52 12.48 19.87
C VAL A 543 9.33 13.39 20.79
N ALA A 544 8.67 14.20 21.62
CA ALA A 544 9.34 15.07 22.58
C ALA A 544 10.17 14.27 23.61
N ALA A 545 9.59 13.19 24.14
CA ALA A 545 10.23 12.32 25.12
C ALA A 545 11.43 11.53 24.55
N LEU A 546 11.38 11.11 23.28
CA LEU A 546 12.51 10.47 22.61
C LEU A 546 13.63 11.48 22.32
N ARG A 547 13.29 12.65 21.78
CA ARG A 547 14.26 13.70 21.45
C ARG A 547 14.94 14.30 22.67
N SER A 548 14.26 14.38 23.82
CA SER A 548 14.89 14.82 25.08
C SER A 548 15.92 13.83 25.62
N LYS A 549 15.99 12.62 25.05
CA LYS A 549 17.00 11.59 25.34
C LYS A 549 17.93 11.34 24.15
N ASN A 550 18.04 12.32 23.24
CA ASN A 550 18.88 12.25 22.04
C ASN A 550 18.55 11.09 21.08
N VAL A 551 17.33 10.55 21.14
CA VAL A 551 16.84 9.60 20.12
C VAL A 551 16.17 10.39 18.99
N PRO A 552 16.69 10.37 17.75
CA PRO A 552 16.04 11.03 16.63
C PRO A 552 14.67 10.41 16.39
N ALA A 553 13.62 11.23 16.38
CA ALA A 553 12.25 10.78 16.21
C ALA A 553 11.44 11.81 15.43
N GLU A 554 10.52 11.36 14.58
CA GLU A 554 9.68 12.21 13.74
C GLU A 554 8.21 11.79 13.80
N LEU A 555 7.30 12.78 13.81
CA LEU A 555 5.86 12.54 13.74
C LEU A 555 5.44 12.16 12.32
N VAL A 556 4.74 11.05 12.17
CA VAL A 556 4.14 10.60 10.91
C VAL A 556 2.62 10.54 11.08
N SER A 557 1.92 11.48 10.44
CA SER A 557 0.46 11.50 10.47
C SER A 557 -0.14 10.67 9.35
N LEU A 558 -1.13 9.83 9.69
CA LEU A 558 -1.86 9.00 8.74
C LEU A 558 -3.30 9.49 8.46
N HIS A 559 -3.69 10.68 8.92
CA HIS A 559 -5.08 11.17 8.82
C HIS A 559 -5.66 11.24 7.39
N ASN A 560 -4.80 11.36 6.38
CA ASN A 560 -5.16 11.51 4.97
C ASN A 560 -4.53 10.42 4.10
N ILE A 561 -4.20 9.25 4.67
CA ILE A 561 -3.57 8.16 3.92
C ILE A 561 -4.57 7.37 3.07
N VAL A 562 -5.84 7.35 3.48
CA VAL A 562 -6.93 6.76 2.68
C VAL A 562 -7.30 7.76 1.56
N PRO A 563 -7.20 7.35 0.28
CA PRO A 563 -7.56 8.22 -0.84
C PRO A 563 -9.03 8.61 -0.81
N LEU A 564 -9.35 9.88 -1.12
CA LEU A 564 -10.74 10.33 -1.19
C LEU A 564 -11.46 9.70 -2.39
N PRO A 565 -12.76 9.33 -2.24
CA PRO A 565 -13.53 8.81 -3.36
C PRO A 565 -13.57 9.82 -4.51
N SER A 566 -13.24 9.37 -5.72
CA SER A 566 -13.38 10.21 -6.92
C SER A 566 -14.86 10.54 -7.16
N LYS A 567 -15.18 11.71 -7.72
CA LYS A 567 -16.54 12.22 -7.98
C LYS A 567 -17.47 11.28 -8.77
N ASN A 568 -16.95 10.18 -9.31
CA ASN A 568 -17.69 9.19 -10.09
C ASN A 568 -17.87 7.89 -9.28
N GLY A 569 -18.79 7.90 -8.31
CA GLY A 569 -19.55 6.73 -7.81
C GLY A 569 -18.80 5.44 -7.43
N GLU A 570 -18.94 5.06 -6.16
CA GLU A 570 -18.57 3.76 -5.57
C GLU A 570 -17.06 3.46 -5.50
N ALA A 571 -16.38 4.17 -4.59
CA ALA A 571 -15.22 3.57 -3.95
C ALA A 571 -15.73 2.42 -3.05
N ASN A 572 -15.49 1.19 -3.49
CA ASN A 572 -15.63 0.00 -2.65
C ASN A 572 -14.60 0.10 -1.51
N HIS A 573 -14.99 0.70 -0.38
CA HIS A 573 -14.18 0.84 0.84
C HIS A 573 -14.11 -0.47 1.64
N ALA A 574 -14.53 -1.59 1.06
CA ALA A 574 -14.31 -2.90 1.65
C ALA A 574 -12.82 -3.04 2.01
N LEU A 575 -12.54 -3.40 3.26
CA LEU A 575 -11.20 -3.64 3.80
C LEU A 575 -10.57 -4.86 3.12
N ASN A 576 -10.20 -4.70 1.85
CA ASN A 576 -9.76 -5.75 0.95
C ASN A 576 -8.27 -5.60 0.60
N ALA A 577 -7.73 -6.56 -0.15
CA ALA A 577 -6.32 -6.59 -0.53
C ALA A 577 -5.85 -5.28 -1.19
N THR A 578 -6.70 -4.68 -2.02
CA THR A 578 -6.39 -3.48 -2.79
C THR A 578 -6.28 -2.25 -1.89
N PHE A 579 -7.19 -2.11 -0.93
CA PHE A 579 -7.16 -1.07 0.09
C PHE A 579 -5.87 -1.12 0.91
N PHE A 580 -5.52 -2.30 1.42
CA PHE A 580 -4.32 -2.48 2.22
C PHE A 580 -3.02 -2.23 1.42
N ASN A 581 -2.96 -2.70 0.17
CA ASN A 581 -1.82 -2.43 -0.70
C ASN A 581 -1.65 -0.94 -1.02
N SER A 582 -2.77 -0.21 -1.19
CA SER A 582 -2.74 1.24 -1.42
C SER A 582 -2.20 1.99 -0.20
N ILE A 583 -2.68 1.66 1.00
CA ILE A 583 -2.18 2.26 2.25
C ILE A 583 -0.70 1.92 2.45
N ALA A 584 -0.30 0.66 2.23
CA ALA A 584 1.08 0.25 2.36
C ALA A 584 2.02 1.01 1.40
N SER A 585 1.58 1.29 0.18
CA SER A 585 2.34 2.09 -0.79
C SER A 585 2.52 3.53 -0.31
N GLU A 586 1.45 4.18 0.12
CA GLU A 586 1.49 5.57 0.60
C GLU A 586 2.28 5.70 1.92
N LEU A 587 2.19 4.71 2.81
CA LEU A 587 2.99 4.61 4.03
C LEU A 587 4.49 4.57 3.72
N ARG A 588 4.90 3.74 2.76
CA ARG A 588 6.30 3.63 2.36
C ARG A 588 6.86 4.96 1.84
N VAL A 589 6.08 5.69 1.05
CA VAL A 589 6.48 7.03 0.55
C VAL A 589 6.73 7.98 1.72
N ARG A 590 5.80 8.09 2.67
CA ARG A 590 5.94 8.97 3.84
C ARG A 590 7.09 8.59 4.76
N LEU A 591 7.36 7.30 4.91
CA LEU A 591 8.45 6.81 5.74
C LEU A 591 9.82 6.98 5.04
N SER A 592 9.87 6.91 3.71
CA SER A 592 11.09 7.14 2.93
C SER A 592 11.59 8.58 2.95
N SER A 593 10.71 9.55 3.21
CA SER A 593 11.09 10.97 3.36
C SER A 593 11.70 11.33 4.71
N LEU A 594 11.75 10.40 5.67
CA LEU A 594 12.29 10.67 7.00
C LEU A 594 13.82 10.66 7.00
N PRO A 595 14.48 11.47 7.87
CA PRO A 595 15.92 11.42 8.04
C PRO A 595 16.40 10.02 8.44
N ASN A 596 17.55 9.60 7.90
CA ASN A 596 18.10 8.27 8.18
C ASN A 596 18.36 8.08 9.69
N GLY A 597 17.91 6.96 10.25
CA GLY A 597 18.04 6.65 11.68
C GLY A 597 16.98 7.29 12.60
N ALA A 598 16.04 8.08 12.07
CA ALA A 598 14.92 8.60 12.87
C ALA A 598 13.85 7.54 13.12
N VAL A 599 13.35 7.48 14.36
CA VAL A 599 12.22 6.65 14.79
C VAL A 599 10.91 7.28 14.30
N PRO A 600 10.17 6.67 13.35
CA PRO A 600 8.85 7.16 12.98
C PRO A 600 7.86 6.91 14.12
N VAL A 601 7.26 7.99 14.61
CA VAL A 601 6.17 7.97 15.61
C VAL A 601 4.86 8.27 14.89
N ILE A 602 4.05 7.24 14.73
CA ILE A 602 2.95 7.16 13.78
C ILE A 602 1.61 7.25 14.51
N THR A 603 0.70 8.08 14.01
CA THR A 603 -0.65 8.20 14.56
C THR A 603 -1.45 6.91 14.37
N GLY A 604 -2.06 6.40 15.44
CA GLY A 604 -2.89 5.19 15.39
C GLY A 604 -4.15 5.29 14.53
N PHE A 605 -4.58 6.50 14.19
CA PHE A 605 -5.67 6.78 13.27
C PHE A 605 -5.15 6.92 11.83
N PHE A 606 -5.72 6.17 10.88
CA PHE A 606 -5.27 6.08 9.49
C PHE A 606 -6.29 6.54 8.44
N GLY A 607 -7.23 7.43 8.79
CA GLY A 607 -8.03 8.16 7.81
C GLY A 607 -9.52 7.79 7.77
N PRO A 608 -10.31 8.58 7.00
CA PRO A 608 -11.76 8.46 6.97
C PRO A 608 -12.19 7.26 6.12
N VAL A 609 -12.41 6.12 6.77
CA VAL A 609 -13.02 4.94 6.16
C VAL A 609 -14.53 5.18 6.11
N LEU A 610 -15.19 5.05 4.96
CA LEU A 610 -16.63 5.31 4.86
C LEU A 610 -17.47 4.18 5.51
N PRO A 611 -18.52 4.51 6.28
CA PRO A 611 -19.01 5.85 6.61
C PRO A 611 -18.18 6.58 7.69
N SER A 612 -17.61 5.87 8.66
CA SER A 612 -16.54 6.35 9.56
C SER A 612 -15.63 5.20 9.99
N LEU A 613 -14.41 5.53 10.44
CA LEU A 613 -13.47 4.53 10.96
C LEU A 613 -14.06 3.77 12.15
N ILE A 614 -14.72 4.48 13.07
CA ILE A 614 -15.35 3.85 14.25
C ILE A 614 -16.52 2.96 13.86
N GLN A 615 -17.41 3.40 12.96
CA GLN A 615 -18.56 2.56 12.57
C GLN A 615 -18.13 1.33 11.78
N THR A 616 -17.07 1.45 10.97
CA THR A 616 -16.63 0.37 10.08
C THR A 616 -15.75 -0.66 10.78
N ILE A 617 -14.83 -0.19 11.63
CA ILE A 617 -13.80 -1.05 12.25
C ILE A 617 -14.07 -1.25 13.75
N GLY A 618 -14.71 -0.30 14.43
CA GLY A 618 -14.93 -0.35 15.87
C GLY A 618 -13.75 0.14 16.70
N ARG A 619 -13.84 -0.06 18.03
CA ARG A 619 -12.79 0.31 18.97
C ARG A 619 -11.58 -0.62 18.84
N GLY A 620 -10.38 -0.07 18.97
CA GLY A 620 -9.13 -0.84 18.82
C GLY A 620 -8.52 -0.77 17.41
N TYR A 621 -9.03 0.10 16.54
CA TYR A 621 -8.48 0.37 15.20
C TYR A 621 -6.98 0.71 15.20
N THR A 622 -6.39 1.16 16.33
CA THR A 622 -4.94 1.38 16.43
C THR A 622 -4.14 0.08 16.27
N ASP A 623 -4.65 -1.05 16.74
CA ASP A 623 -3.96 -2.34 16.57
C ASP A 623 -3.96 -2.75 15.10
N LEU A 624 -5.08 -2.53 14.41
CA LEU A 624 -5.19 -2.70 12.95
C LEU A 624 -4.24 -1.75 12.21
N CYS A 625 -4.17 -0.48 12.62
CA CYS A 625 -3.22 0.49 12.07
C CYS A 625 -1.77 0.00 12.20
N ALA A 626 -1.40 -0.51 13.38
CA ALA A 626 -0.05 -1.03 13.62
C ALA A 626 0.25 -2.27 12.76
N ALA A 627 -0.75 -3.13 12.52
CA ALA A 627 -0.62 -4.22 11.57
C ALA A 627 -0.39 -3.72 10.13
N LEU A 628 -1.11 -2.68 9.69
CA LEU A 628 -0.90 -2.07 8.38
C LEU A 628 0.50 -1.49 8.23
N VAL A 629 0.99 -0.80 9.26
CA VAL A 629 2.36 -0.28 9.31
C VAL A 629 3.39 -1.42 9.24
N ALA A 630 3.17 -2.51 9.98
CA ALA A 630 4.08 -3.65 9.99
C ALA A 630 4.18 -4.33 8.62
N VAL A 631 3.05 -4.54 7.94
CA VAL A 631 3.02 -5.07 6.58
C VAL A 631 3.66 -4.11 5.58
N ALA A 632 3.39 -2.80 5.71
CA ALA A 632 3.99 -1.79 4.84
C ALA A 632 5.52 -1.78 4.94
N LEU A 633 6.07 -1.87 6.14
CA LEU A 633 7.51 -1.88 6.41
C LEU A 633 8.18 -3.24 6.18
N SER A 634 7.42 -4.29 5.84
CA SER A 634 7.90 -5.68 5.82
C SER A 634 8.58 -6.06 7.15
N ALA A 635 7.96 -5.63 8.27
CA ALA A 635 8.50 -5.85 9.60
C ALA A 635 8.53 -7.33 9.97
N THR A 636 9.56 -7.72 10.69
CA THR A 636 9.71 -9.10 11.18
C THR A 636 8.75 -9.42 12.33
N GLU A 637 8.37 -8.39 13.11
CA GLU A 637 7.52 -8.52 14.28
C GLU A 637 6.69 -7.25 14.52
N LEU A 638 5.41 -7.44 14.83
CA LEU A 638 4.54 -6.43 15.41
C LEU A 638 4.43 -6.67 16.92
N GLN A 639 4.91 -5.74 17.73
CA GLN A 639 4.83 -5.78 19.19
C GLN A 639 3.66 -4.93 19.68
N ILE A 640 2.70 -5.56 20.36
CA ILE A 640 1.60 -4.91 21.06
C ILE A 640 1.96 -4.82 22.53
N TRP A 641 2.35 -3.62 22.96
CA TRP A 641 2.75 -3.34 24.33
C TRP A 641 1.53 -2.97 25.19
N LYS A 642 1.30 -3.76 26.24
CA LYS A 642 0.17 -3.65 27.18
C LYS A 642 0.67 -3.60 28.63
N GLU A 643 -0.24 -3.56 29.59
CA GLU A 643 0.08 -3.64 31.03
C GLU A 643 -0.01 -5.07 31.59
N VAL A 644 -0.04 -6.08 30.73
CA VAL A 644 -0.16 -7.51 31.07
C VAL A 644 0.96 -8.31 30.41
N ASP A 645 1.38 -9.41 31.05
CA ASP A 645 2.49 -10.27 30.59
C ASP A 645 2.24 -10.96 29.24
N GLY A 646 0.99 -11.02 28.78
CA GLY A 646 0.60 -11.64 27.51
C GLY A 646 -0.79 -12.24 27.62
N ILE A 647 -1.02 -13.32 26.86
CA ILE A 647 -2.25 -14.10 26.88
C ILE A 647 -2.07 -15.26 27.86
N PHE A 648 -3.05 -15.45 28.73
CA PHE A 648 -3.05 -16.53 29.71
C PHE A 648 -4.04 -17.62 29.32
N THR A 649 -3.87 -18.82 29.88
CA THR A 649 -4.81 -19.95 29.72
C THR A 649 -6.23 -19.64 30.24
N ALA A 650 -6.36 -18.66 31.14
CA ALA A 650 -7.61 -18.10 31.65
C ALA A 650 -7.31 -16.70 32.22
N ASP A 651 -8.32 -15.88 32.55
CA ASP A 651 -8.09 -14.60 33.24
C ASP A 651 -7.45 -14.87 34.62
N PRO A 652 -6.21 -14.44 34.87
CA PRO A 652 -5.50 -14.72 36.12
C PRO A 652 -6.15 -14.07 37.35
N ARG A 653 -7.04 -13.08 37.15
CA ARG A 653 -7.82 -12.45 38.22
C ARG A 653 -8.97 -13.34 38.69
N LYS A 654 -9.50 -14.19 37.80
CA LYS A 654 -10.61 -15.12 38.07
C LYS A 654 -10.11 -16.52 38.40
N VAL A 655 -9.04 -16.95 37.73
CA VAL A 655 -8.42 -18.28 37.87
C VAL A 655 -6.94 -18.12 38.23
N PRO A 656 -6.58 -18.18 39.53
CA PRO A 656 -5.20 -17.93 39.97
C PRO A 656 -4.15 -18.93 39.43
N SER A 657 -4.57 -20.14 39.06
CA SER A 657 -3.71 -21.15 38.43
C SER A 657 -3.40 -20.87 36.96
N ALA A 658 -3.94 -19.79 36.38
CA ALA A 658 -3.73 -19.44 34.98
C ALA A 658 -2.24 -19.25 34.64
N ARG A 659 -1.83 -19.80 33.50
CA ARG A 659 -0.44 -19.77 33.03
C ARG A 659 -0.31 -18.89 31.80
N LEU A 660 0.81 -18.19 31.69
CA LEU A 660 1.15 -17.41 30.50
C LEU A 660 1.37 -18.36 29.31
N LEU A 661 0.65 -18.15 28.23
CA LEU A 661 0.87 -18.83 26.96
C LEU A 661 2.07 -18.18 26.28
N GLN A 662 3.14 -18.94 26.08
CA GLN A 662 4.33 -18.41 25.39
C GLN A 662 4.02 -18.10 23.92
N THR A 663 3.18 -18.93 23.29
CA THR A 663 2.78 -18.72 21.89
C THR A 663 1.36 -19.26 21.64
N VAL A 664 0.68 -18.71 20.64
CA VAL A 664 -0.66 -19.12 20.19
C VAL A 664 -0.79 -18.96 18.68
N THR A 665 -1.75 -19.65 18.05
CA THR A 665 -2.10 -19.40 16.65
C THR A 665 -2.97 -18.15 16.52
N LEU A 666 -3.01 -17.58 15.32
CA LEU A 666 -3.85 -16.41 15.05
C LEU A 666 -5.34 -16.72 15.23
N GLU A 667 -5.78 -17.91 14.82
CA GLU A 667 -7.18 -18.35 14.96
C GLU A 667 -7.58 -18.45 16.44
N GLU A 668 -6.73 -19.05 17.29
CA GLU A 668 -6.96 -19.11 18.74
C GLU A 668 -6.99 -17.71 19.38
N ALA A 669 -6.09 -16.81 18.98
CA ALA A 669 -6.02 -15.46 19.51
C ALA A 669 -7.24 -14.61 19.13
N SER A 670 -7.75 -14.76 17.90
CA SER A 670 -8.96 -14.08 17.44
C SER A 670 -10.19 -14.52 18.24
N GLU A 671 -10.36 -15.83 18.46
CA GLU A 671 -11.46 -16.39 19.25
C GLU A 671 -11.39 -15.95 20.72
N LEU A 672 -10.19 -15.93 21.29
CA LEU A 672 -9.98 -15.43 22.66
C LEU A 672 -10.39 -13.97 22.79
N THR A 673 -10.10 -13.16 21.78
CA THR A 673 -10.46 -11.74 21.80
C THR A 673 -11.95 -11.51 21.66
N PHE A 674 -12.62 -12.27 20.79
CA PHE A 674 -14.06 -12.12 20.58
C PHE A 674 -14.87 -12.41 21.87
N PHE A 675 -14.49 -13.43 22.64
CA PHE A 675 -15.22 -13.87 23.84
C PHE A 675 -14.65 -13.35 25.17
N GLY A 676 -13.98 -12.20 25.17
CA GLY A 676 -13.72 -11.44 26.41
C GLY A 676 -12.26 -11.23 26.80
N SER A 677 -11.29 -11.84 26.11
CA SER A 677 -9.88 -11.54 26.30
C SER A 677 -9.47 -10.39 25.37
N GLU A 678 -9.83 -9.14 25.67
CA GLU A 678 -9.50 -7.95 24.84
C GLU A 678 -7.98 -7.76 24.66
N VAL A 679 -7.35 -8.58 23.83
CA VAL A 679 -5.91 -8.62 23.64
C VAL A 679 -5.52 -7.94 22.34
N LEU A 680 -6.21 -8.28 21.24
CA LEU A 680 -5.90 -7.83 19.89
C LEU A 680 -7.17 -7.52 19.10
N HIS A 681 -7.21 -6.41 18.36
CA HIS A 681 -8.33 -6.14 17.46
C HIS A 681 -8.55 -7.27 16.42
N PRO A 682 -9.79 -7.78 16.22
CA PRO A 682 -10.06 -8.92 15.33
C PRO A 682 -9.54 -8.74 13.89
N GLY A 683 -9.67 -7.53 13.33
CA GLY A 683 -9.21 -7.21 11.98
C GLY A 683 -7.68 -7.28 11.77
N VAL A 684 -6.87 -7.41 12.83
CA VAL A 684 -5.41 -7.55 12.70
C VAL A 684 -5.05 -8.85 11.96
N GLY A 685 -5.80 -9.92 12.20
CA GLY A 685 -5.45 -11.26 11.72
C GLY A 685 -5.29 -11.33 10.20
N ASP A 686 -6.27 -10.80 9.46
CA ASP A 686 -6.23 -10.84 8.00
C ASP A 686 -5.08 -10.01 7.42
N VAL A 687 -4.69 -8.92 8.10
CA VAL A 687 -3.58 -8.07 7.67
C VAL A 687 -2.24 -8.76 7.89
N VAL A 688 -1.99 -9.28 9.10
CA VAL A 688 -0.70 -9.91 9.43
C VAL A 688 -0.51 -11.25 8.73
N ARG A 689 -1.59 -11.99 8.45
CA ARG A 689 -1.55 -13.22 7.64
C ARG A 689 -1.02 -12.95 6.23
N ARG A 690 -1.47 -11.86 5.59
CA ARG A 690 -1.02 -11.46 4.24
C ARG A 690 0.45 -11.08 4.19
N GLY A 691 0.95 -10.40 5.23
CA GLY A 691 2.34 -9.96 5.31
C GLY A 691 3.29 -10.98 5.94
N ALA A 692 2.79 -12.14 6.39
CA ALA A 692 3.53 -13.11 7.19
C ALA A 692 4.26 -12.47 8.39
N VAL A 693 3.62 -11.50 9.05
CA VAL A 693 4.18 -10.78 10.20
C VAL A 693 3.75 -11.48 11.48
N ARG A 694 4.69 -11.85 12.35
CA ARG A 694 4.35 -12.38 13.68
C ARG A 694 3.94 -11.25 14.62
N VAL A 695 2.94 -11.49 15.47
CA VAL A 695 2.51 -10.51 16.48
C VAL A 695 3.02 -10.96 17.84
N ARG A 696 3.47 -10.05 18.70
CA ARG A 696 3.89 -10.35 20.06
C ARG A 696 3.20 -9.43 21.05
N VAL A 697 2.56 -9.99 22.07
CA VAL A 697 1.97 -9.22 23.18
C VAL A 697 2.98 -9.16 24.32
N LEU A 698 3.32 -7.96 24.77
CA LEU A 698 4.36 -7.68 25.76
C LEU A 698 3.84 -6.79 26.89
N ASN A 699 4.53 -6.82 28.04
CA ASN A 699 4.21 -6.00 29.19
C ASN A 699 5.17 -4.81 29.33
N VAL A 700 4.63 -3.60 29.26
CA VAL A 700 5.40 -2.36 29.48
C VAL A 700 6.05 -2.36 30.86
N ARG A 701 5.36 -2.85 31.90
CA ARG A 701 5.89 -2.89 33.28
C ARG A 701 7.04 -3.88 33.46
N LYS A 702 7.08 -4.92 32.63
CA LYS A 702 8.05 -6.02 32.70
C LYS A 702 8.67 -6.27 31.31
N PRO A 703 9.49 -5.33 30.80
CA PRO A 703 9.92 -5.34 29.40
C PRO A 703 10.87 -6.49 29.04
N GLY A 704 11.54 -7.10 30.02
CA GLY A 704 12.34 -8.32 29.82
C GLY A 704 11.52 -9.62 29.74
N GLY A 705 10.20 -9.55 29.90
CA GLY A 705 9.31 -10.71 29.76
C GLY A 705 9.22 -11.20 28.31
N ARG A 706 9.10 -12.53 28.11
CA ARG A 706 9.01 -13.13 26.77
C ARG A 706 7.70 -12.83 26.03
N GLY A 707 6.64 -12.49 26.76
CA GLY A 707 5.34 -12.20 26.20
C GLY A 707 4.62 -13.44 25.68
N THR A 708 3.62 -13.20 24.83
CA THR A 708 2.97 -14.22 23.99
C THR A 708 3.21 -13.92 22.52
N VAL A 709 3.70 -14.88 21.75
CA VAL A 709 3.84 -14.76 20.29
C VAL A 709 2.62 -15.37 19.58
N ILE A 710 1.97 -14.59 18.74
CA ILE A 710 0.86 -15.00 17.88
C ILE A 710 1.42 -15.22 16.46
N TRP A 711 1.31 -16.45 15.96
CA TRP A 711 1.82 -16.81 14.64
C TRP A 711 0.72 -16.76 13.56
N PRO A 712 0.98 -16.16 12.39
CA PRO A 712 0.05 -16.19 11.27
C PRO A 712 0.07 -17.58 10.61
N THR A 713 -1.07 -18.25 10.57
CA THR A 713 -1.23 -19.53 9.85
C THR A 713 -1.29 -19.27 8.35
N LEU A 714 -0.36 -19.83 7.57
CA LEU A 714 -0.32 -19.70 6.10
C LEU A 714 -1.22 -20.77 5.47
N GLU A 715 -2.22 -20.36 4.68
CA GLU A 715 -2.95 -21.27 3.81
C GLU A 715 -2.04 -21.66 2.62
N ASN A 716 -1.52 -22.88 2.63
CA ASN A 716 -1.03 -23.50 1.40
C ASN A 716 -2.25 -23.85 0.54
N GLY A 717 -2.17 -23.50 -0.74
CA GLY A 717 -3.28 -23.48 -1.68
C GLY A 717 -4.19 -24.71 -1.68
N ALA A 718 -5.44 -24.46 -2.02
CA ALA A 718 -6.48 -25.43 -2.30
C ALA A 718 -5.93 -26.68 -3.03
N ASN A 719 -6.03 -27.83 -2.38
CA ASN A 719 -6.17 -29.12 -3.05
C ASN A 719 -7.25 -29.92 -2.33
N SER A 720 -8.46 -29.83 -2.89
CA SER A 720 -9.45 -30.88 -2.81
C SER A 720 -8.96 -32.05 -3.68
N GLY A 721 -9.17 -33.29 -3.22
CA GLY A 721 -8.97 -34.49 -4.03
C GLY A 721 -7.90 -35.46 -3.51
N THR A 722 -8.38 -36.50 -2.83
CA THR A 722 -7.86 -37.87 -2.80
C THR A 722 -6.51 -38.12 -3.48
N SER A 723 -5.45 -38.33 -2.69
CA SER A 723 -4.40 -39.30 -3.02
C SER A 723 -3.68 -39.74 -1.73
N THR A 724 -3.65 -41.06 -1.55
CA THR A 724 -3.07 -41.80 -0.43
C THR A 724 -1.57 -41.50 -0.28
N PRO A 725 -1.01 -41.33 0.94
CA PRO A 725 0.43 -41.21 1.09
C PRO A 725 1.10 -42.59 0.97
N VAL A 726 2.10 -42.67 0.09
CA VAL A 726 3.06 -43.78 0.05
C VAL A 726 3.94 -43.69 1.30
N SER A 727 4.03 -44.81 2.02
CA SER A 727 4.90 -45.01 3.19
C SER A 727 6.37 -44.95 2.80
N LEU A 728 7.14 -44.09 3.46
CA LEU A 728 8.61 -44.20 3.51
C LEU A 728 9.04 -44.34 4.97
N SER A 729 9.33 -45.59 5.32
CA SER A 729 10.18 -46.01 6.42
C SER A 729 11.64 -45.64 6.12
N GLY A 730 12.35 -45.04 7.07
CA GLY A 730 13.80 -44.82 6.96
C GLY A 730 14.34 -44.07 8.17
N SER A 731 15.17 -44.76 8.94
CA SER A 731 15.81 -44.42 10.20
C SER A 731 16.77 -43.22 10.15
N GLU A 732 16.93 -42.60 11.31
CA GLU A 732 17.94 -41.60 11.66
C GLU A 732 19.38 -42.11 11.45
N SER A 733 20.25 -41.22 10.96
CA SER A 733 21.67 -41.17 11.36
C SER A 733 22.26 -39.80 11.06
N GLU A 734 22.84 -39.19 12.09
CA GLU A 734 23.67 -37.99 12.06
C GLU A 734 24.95 -38.22 11.25
N ASP A 735 25.40 -37.23 10.46
CA ASP A 735 26.82 -36.89 10.37
C ASP A 735 27.10 -35.55 9.67
N SER A 736 28.28 -35.01 10.00
CA SER A 736 28.72 -33.61 9.91
C SER A 736 29.30 -33.12 8.57
N SER A 737 29.23 -31.80 8.39
CA SER A 737 30.16 -30.89 7.66
C SER A 737 30.18 -30.84 6.13
N SER A 738 29.84 -29.66 5.56
CA SER A 738 30.68 -28.82 4.66
C SER A 738 29.88 -27.91 3.71
N GLY A 739 30.33 -26.65 3.60
CA GLY A 739 30.32 -25.74 2.44
C GLY A 739 29.11 -25.63 1.50
N GLY A 740 28.48 -24.44 1.48
CA GLY A 740 27.68 -23.96 0.35
C GLY A 740 26.54 -23.04 0.77
N SER A 741 26.76 -21.72 0.79
CA SER A 741 25.72 -20.74 1.12
C SER A 741 24.76 -20.58 -0.08
N ALA A 742 23.82 -21.52 -0.19
CA ALA A 742 22.64 -21.36 -1.01
C ALA A 742 21.65 -20.46 -0.25
N VAL A 743 21.25 -19.36 -0.88
CA VAL A 743 20.22 -18.45 -0.38
C VAL A 743 18.91 -19.24 -0.22
N SER A 744 18.64 -19.65 1.02
CA SER A 744 17.44 -20.36 1.44
C SER A 744 16.22 -19.48 1.22
N THR A 745 15.31 -19.96 0.38
CA THR A 745 13.94 -19.48 0.26
C THR A 745 13.26 -19.60 1.62
N ARG A 746 12.91 -18.44 2.23
CA ARG A 746 12.30 -18.34 3.56
C ARG A 746 11.06 -19.22 3.69
N SER A 747 11.19 -20.38 4.34
CA SER A 747 10.06 -21.17 4.81
C SER A 747 9.46 -20.52 6.06
N ASN A 748 8.41 -19.70 5.89
CA ASN A 748 7.66 -19.09 7.00
C ASN A 748 6.55 -19.99 7.56
N SER A 749 6.54 -21.28 7.23
CA SER A 749 5.70 -22.24 7.94
C SER A 749 6.22 -22.39 9.38
N PRO A 750 5.35 -22.49 10.41
CA PRO A 750 5.80 -22.82 11.74
C PRO A 750 6.61 -24.13 11.67
N ALA A 751 7.89 -24.07 12.03
CA ALA A 751 8.75 -25.25 12.02
C ALA A 751 8.09 -26.38 12.83
N SER A 752 8.25 -27.64 12.40
CA SER A 752 7.70 -28.80 13.13
C SER A 752 8.06 -28.77 14.63
N GLY A 753 9.26 -28.29 14.97
CA GLY A 753 9.70 -28.07 16.34
C GLY A 753 8.93 -26.99 17.11
N PHE A 754 8.49 -25.91 16.46
CA PHE A 754 7.66 -24.86 17.08
C PHE A 754 6.28 -25.40 17.48
N MET A 755 5.65 -26.17 16.60
CA MET A 755 4.33 -26.74 16.85
C MET A 755 4.41 -27.80 17.96
N ALA A 756 5.41 -28.68 17.91
CA ALA A 756 5.68 -29.67 18.97
C ALA A 756 5.88 -29.03 20.35
N ALA A 757 6.67 -27.95 20.43
CA ALA A 757 6.92 -27.24 21.70
C ALA A 757 5.66 -26.62 22.34
N ASN A 758 4.60 -26.41 21.55
CA ASN A 758 3.32 -25.86 22.02
C ASN A 758 2.22 -26.93 22.22
N GLY A 759 2.62 -28.21 22.23
CA GLY A 759 1.71 -29.34 22.44
C GLY A 759 0.92 -29.74 21.20
N TYR A 760 1.32 -29.28 20.01
CA TYR A 760 0.79 -29.76 18.73
C TYR A 760 1.60 -30.96 18.24
N TYR A 761 0.93 -32.05 17.91
CA TYR A 761 1.53 -33.31 17.48
C TYR A 761 1.14 -33.63 16.03
N GLY A 762 2.06 -34.23 15.26
CA GLY A 762 1.87 -34.63 13.86
C GLY A 762 2.76 -33.86 12.86
N THR A 763 3.11 -34.49 11.73
CA THR A 763 3.91 -33.89 10.65
C THR A 763 3.01 -33.19 9.62
N GLY A 764 3.34 -31.95 9.22
CA GLY A 764 2.63 -31.22 8.15
C GLY A 764 1.20 -30.80 8.50
N ALA A 765 0.27 -30.83 7.53
CA ALA A 765 -1.13 -30.39 7.65
C ALA A 765 -1.97 -31.14 8.71
N SER A 766 -1.45 -32.25 9.26
CA SER A 766 -2.09 -33.08 10.27
C SER A 766 -1.69 -32.74 11.72
N GLN A 767 -1.29 -31.50 11.99
CA GLN A 767 -1.00 -31.05 13.36
C GLN A 767 -2.28 -30.96 14.21
N THR A 768 -2.23 -31.51 15.43
CA THR A 768 -3.35 -31.55 16.38
C THR A 768 -2.87 -31.33 17.81
N ARG A 769 -3.61 -30.56 18.63
CA ARG A 769 -3.35 -30.42 20.06
C ARG A 769 -4.17 -31.45 20.82
N ARG A 770 -3.61 -32.06 21.88
CA ARG A 770 -4.32 -33.10 22.67
C ARG A 770 -5.31 -32.57 23.71
N ALA A 771 -5.28 -31.26 24.00
CA ALA A 771 -6.14 -30.60 24.97
C ALA A 771 -6.43 -29.13 24.57
N PRO A 772 -7.50 -28.52 25.08
CA PRO A 772 -7.81 -27.11 24.83
C PRO A 772 -6.71 -26.15 25.29
N THR A 773 -6.61 -25.02 24.61
CA THR A 773 -5.54 -24.02 24.76
C THR A 773 -5.83 -23.03 25.86
N ALA A 774 -7.04 -22.50 25.90
CA ALA A 774 -7.42 -21.45 26.82
C ALA A 774 -8.93 -21.43 27.09
N LEU A 775 -9.31 -20.65 28.09
CA LEU A 775 -10.66 -20.47 28.56
C LEU A 775 -10.93 -18.97 28.78
N THR A 776 -12.07 -18.48 28.31
CA THR A 776 -12.47 -17.08 28.50
C THR A 776 -13.93 -17.00 28.93
N SER A 777 -14.31 -15.87 29.54
CA SER A 777 -15.70 -15.57 29.87
C SER A 777 -16.11 -14.17 29.41
N LYS A 778 -17.37 -14.04 28.99
CA LYS A 778 -18.02 -12.77 28.68
C LYS A 778 -19.26 -12.62 29.55
N GLU A 779 -19.22 -11.65 30.46
CA GLU A 779 -20.26 -11.35 31.45
C GLU A 779 -21.32 -10.40 30.89
N LYS A 780 -22.38 -10.14 31.67
CA LYS A 780 -23.51 -9.24 31.31
C LYS A 780 -24.20 -9.65 30.01
N ILE A 781 -24.48 -10.94 29.90
CA ILE A 781 -25.19 -11.49 28.74
C ILE A 781 -26.67 -11.58 29.05
N VAL A 782 -27.47 -11.18 28.07
CA VAL A 782 -28.93 -11.35 28.09
C VAL A 782 -29.28 -12.48 27.14
N LEU A 783 -29.89 -13.55 27.66
CA LEU A 783 -30.35 -14.68 26.86
C LEU A 783 -31.79 -14.43 26.44
N VAL A 784 -32.03 -14.36 25.13
CA VAL A 784 -33.34 -14.12 24.53
C VAL A 784 -33.75 -15.34 23.72
N ASN A 785 -34.91 -15.91 24.03
CA ASN A 785 -35.51 -16.99 23.27
C ASN A 785 -36.75 -16.48 22.53
N VAL A 786 -36.76 -16.60 21.21
CA VAL A 786 -37.88 -16.19 20.35
C VAL A 786 -38.51 -17.44 19.76
N GLN A 787 -39.77 -17.70 20.10
CA GLN A 787 -40.55 -18.80 19.57
C GLN A 787 -41.50 -18.29 18.49
N SER A 788 -41.46 -18.88 17.30
CA SER A 788 -42.26 -18.45 16.16
C SER A 788 -43.76 -18.63 16.41
N ASN A 789 -44.55 -17.62 16.05
CA ASN A 789 -46.01 -17.65 16.15
C ASN A 789 -46.69 -18.31 14.91
N ARG A 790 -45.93 -18.81 13.92
CA ARG A 790 -46.46 -19.27 12.62
C ARG A 790 -45.79 -20.56 12.13
N GLN A 791 -46.50 -21.36 11.32
CA GLN A 791 -45.93 -22.47 10.52
C GLN A 791 -45.15 -21.94 9.29
N THR A 792 -44.27 -20.96 9.49
CA THR A 792 -43.42 -20.41 8.41
C THR A 792 -42.15 -21.24 8.26
N LYS A 793 -41.65 -21.39 7.03
CA LYS A 793 -40.34 -22.04 6.77
C LYS A 793 -39.24 -21.34 7.59
N SER A 794 -38.39 -22.13 8.26
CA SER A 794 -37.39 -21.69 9.26
C SER A 794 -36.48 -20.53 8.82
N HIS A 795 -36.05 -20.50 7.55
CA HIS A 795 -35.18 -19.44 7.02
C HIS A 795 -35.83 -18.05 6.99
N GLY A 796 -37.13 -17.97 6.72
CA GLY A 796 -37.85 -16.69 6.67
C GLY A 796 -38.10 -16.11 8.06
N PHE A 797 -38.21 -16.96 9.08
CA PHE A 797 -38.30 -16.56 10.48
C PHE A 797 -36.96 -15.99 10.97
N LEU A 798 -35.85 -16.71 10.74
CA LEU A 798 -34.51 -16.24 11.12
C LEU A 798 -34.16 -14.90 10.46
N ALA A 799 -34.47 -14.73 9.17
CA ALA A 799 -34.22 -13.47 8.47
C ALA A 799 -34.92 -12.28 9.16
N LYS A 800 -36.16 -12.45 9.64
CA LYS A 800 -36.90 -11.38 10.35
C LYS A 800 -36.29 -11.06 11.71
N VAL A 801 -35.84 -12.09 12.45
CA VAL A 801 -35.20 -11.90 13.75
C VAL A 801 -33.89 -11.12 13.59
N PHE A 802 -33.05 -11.47 12.62
CA PHE A 802 -31.80 -10.74 12.37
C PHE A 802 -32.02 -9.33 11.83
N ASP A 803 -33.02 -9.12 10.97
CA ASP A 803 -33.41 -7.80 10.47
C ASP A 803 -33.96 -6.90 11.61
N ALA A 804 -34.61 -7.48 12.62
CA ALA A 804 -35.01 -6.75 13.82
C ALA A 804 -33.79 -6.36 14.68
N LEU A 805 -32.84 -7.27 14.89
CA LEU A 805 -31.61 -6.96 15.64
C LEU A 805 -30.76 -5.87 14.98
N ASP A 806 -30.62 -5.90 13.65
CA ASP A 806 -29.86 -4.92 12.87
C ASP A 806 -30.47 -3.51 12.99
N ARG A 807 -31.81 -3.40 12.93
CA ARG A 807 -32.52 -2.13 13.18
C ARG A 807 -32.32 -1.57 14.59
N LEU A 808 -32.06 -2.44 15.56
CA LEU A 808 -31.90 -2.07 16.96
C LEU A 808 -30.44 -1.80 17.34
N ASP A 809 -29.49 -2.05 16.42
CA ASP A 809 -28.05 -1.98 16.64
C ASP A 809 -27.59 -2.87 17.81
N VAL A 810 -28.16 -4.09 17.89
CA VAL A 810 -27.85 -5.07 18.95
C VAL A 810 -27.16 -6.29 18.36
N MET A 811 -25.99 -6.64 18.91
CA MET A 811 -25.21 -7.78 18.44
C MET A 811 -25.55 -9.07 19.19
N ALA A 812 -25.73 -10.15 18.44
CA ALA A 812 -25.85 -11.50 18.97
C ALA A 812 -24.49 -12.21 18.96
N ASP A 813 -24.03 -12.64 20.14
CA ASP A 813 -22.75 -13.34 20.32
C ASP A 813 -22.85 -14.84 20.05
N LEU A 814 -23.94 -15.47 20.49
CA LEU A 814 -24.24 -16.88 20.26
C LEU A 814 -25.68 -17.04 19.78
N ILE A 815 -25.85 -17.95 18.82
CA ILE A 815 -27.14 -18.27 18.21
C ILE A 815 -27.28 -19.78 18.23
N THR A 816 -28.39 -20.27 18.74
CA THR A 816 -28.85 -21.64 18.51
C THR A 816 -30.27 -21.61 17.98
N SER A 817 -30.59 -22.52 17.07
CA SER A 817 -31.90 -22.51 16.39
C SER A 817 -32.49 -23.91 16.36
N SER A 818 -33.81 -23.96 16.44
CA SER A 818 -34.64 -25.12 16.12
C SER A 818 -35.52 -24.78 14.92
N GLU A 819 -36.41 -25.69 14.52
CA GLU A 819 -37.36 -25.43 13.43
C GLU A 819 -38.32 -24.26 13.74
N GLN A 820 -38.64 -24.03 15.02
CA GLN A 820 -39.67 -23.07 15.46
C GLN A 820 -39.20 -22.07 16.53
N SER A 821 -37.93 -22.13 16.96
CA SER A 821 -37.38 -21.20 17.94
C SER A 821 -35.94 -20.81 17.63
N VAL A 822 -35.53 -19.65 18.10
CA VAL A 822 -34.15 -19.21 18.10
C VAL A 822 -33.79 -18.67 19.46
N SER A 823 -32.68 -19.13 20.03
CA SER A 823 -32.13 -18.59 21.28
C SER A 823 -30.86 -17.82 20.98
N LEU A 824 -30.78 -16.61 21.51
CA LEU A 824 -29.79 -15.59 21.21
C LEU A 824 -29.13 -15.14 22.51
N ALA A 825 -27.81 -15.20 22.59
CA ALA A 825 -27.04 -14.56 23.65
C ALA A 825 -26.63 -13.16 23.16
N LEU A 826 -27.16 -12.12 23.78
CA LEU A 826 -26.94 -10.72 23.38
C LEU A 826 -26.01 -10.03 24.37
N SER A 827 -25.14 -9.16 23.86
CA SER A 827 -24.30 -8.26 24.67
C SER A 827 -24.52 -6.80 24.28
N GLY A 828 -24.20 -5.89 25.20
CA GLY A 828 -24.29 -4.44 24.94
C GLY A 828 -25.72 -3.94 24.79
N VAL A 829 -26.70 -4.55 25.46
CA VAL A 829 -28.11 -4.14 25.39
C VAL A 829 -28.34 -2.76 26.03
N ASP A 830 -27.39 -2.26 26.85
CA ASP A 830 -27.50 -1.07 27.69
C ASP A 830 -27.06 0.25 27.03
N VAL A 831 -26.86 0.29 25.70
CA VAL A 831 -26.31 1.49 25.05
C VAL A 831 -27.31 2.66 25.11
N GLY A 832 -26.99 3.68 25.89
CA GLY A 832 -27.66 4.99 25.89
C GLY A 832 -28.66 5.21 27.04
N ASP A 833 -29.57 4.26 27.25
CA ASP A 833 -30.81 4.49 27.99
C ASP A 833 -30.96 3.65 29.29
N GLY A 834 -29.91 2.89 29.65
CA GLY A 834 -29.93 1.96 30.80
C GLY A 834 -30.45 0.55 30.45
N GLU A 835 -30.06 -0.44 31.25
CA GLU A 835 -30.27 -1.87 30.95
C GLU A 835 -31.76 -2.25 30.77
N GLU A 836 -32.66 -1.68 31.59
CA GLU A 836 -34.09 -2.01 31.50
C GLU A 836 -34.77 -1.45 30.26
N GLU A 837 -34.44 -0.22 29.85
CA GLU A 837 -34.99 0.39 28.64
C GLU A 837 -34.42 -0.31 27.39
N GLY A 838 -33.13 -0.64 27.41
CA GLY A 838 -32.48 -1.41 26.37
C GLY A 838 -33.12 -2.79 26.15
N ILE A 839 -33.35 -3.55 27.22
CA ILE A 839 -33.99 -4.87 27.15
C ILE A 839 -35.44 -4.74 26.66
N SER A 840 -36.20 -3.77 27.17
CA SER A 840 -37.59 -3.54 26.76
C SER A 840 -37.68 -3.23 25.27
N ARG A 841 -36.76 -2.42 24.75
CA ARG A 841 -36.65 -2.08 23.32
C ARG A 841 -36.38 -3.33 22.47
N VAL A 842 -35.48 -4.22 22.92
CA VAL A 842 -35.20 -5.50 22.23
C VAL A 842 -36.40 -6.43 22.23
N VAL A 843 -37.09 -6.56 23.38
CA VAL A 843 -38.30 -7.38 23.50
C VAL A 843 -39.38 -6.88 22.54
N MET A 844 -39.72 -5.59 22.57
CA MET A 844 -40.73 -5.01 21.69
C MET A 844 -40.42 -5.21 20.21
N GLY A 845 -39.14 -5.06 19.80
CA GLY A 845 -38.74 -5.28 18.42
C GLY A 845 -38.82 -6.74 17.97
N LEU A 846 -38.58 -7.69 18.89
CA LEU A 846 -38.61 -9.13 18.61
C LEU A 846 -40.00 -9.76 18.77
N GLU A 847 -40.90 -9.15 19.54
CA GLU A 847 -42.30 -9.60 19.70
C GLU A 847 -43.05 -9.65 18.36
N MET A 848 -42.66 -8.80 17.40
CA MET A 848 -43.17 -8.85 16.03
C MET A 848 -42.86 -10.18 15.31
N CYS A 849 -41.82 -10.89 15.75
CA CYS A 849 -41.35 -12.14 15.15
C CYS A 849 -41.94 -13.38 15.84
N GLY A 850 -42.29 -13.29 17.13
CA GLY A 850 -42.68 -14.44 17.93
C GLY A 850 -42.89 -14.11 19.41
N LYS A 851 -43.23 -15.13 20.21
CA LYS A 851 -43.21 -15.03 21.68
C LYS A 851 -41.76 -14.89 22.15
N VAL A 852 -41.46 -13.87 22.94
CA VAL A 852 -40.10 -13.59 23.44
C VAL A 852 -40.00 -13.93 24.93
N GLU A 853 -38.96 -14.66 25.31
CA GLU A 853 -38.60 -14.97 26.69
C GLU A 853 -37.18 -14.47 26.95
N VAL A 854 -36.97 -13.78 28.08
CA VAL A 854 -35.69 -13.15 28.41
C VAL A 854 -35.17 -13.66 29.76
N GLN A 855 -33.88 -13.99 29.81
CA GLN A 855 -33.16 -14.33 31.04
C GLN A 855 -31.94 -13.42 31.17
N ARG A 856 -31.82 -12.75 32.32
CA ARG A 856 -30.73 -11.83 32.69
C ARG A 856 -29.69 -12.54 33.56
N GLY A 857 -28.55 -11.88 33.79
CA GLY A 857 -27.50 -12.39 34.67
C GLY A 857 -26.84 -13.66 34.13
N MET A 858 -26.65 -13.71 32.80
CA MET A 858 -25.99 -14.82 32.14
C MET A 858 -24.55 -14.47 31.79
N THR A 859 -23.74 -15.51 31.59
CA THR A 859 -22.33 -15.40 31.18
C THR A 859 -22.04 -16.44 30.12
N ILE A 860 -21.30 -16.04 29.09
CA ILE A 860 -20.72 -16.97 28.11
C ILE A 860 -19.38 -17.46 28.65
N ILE A 861 -19.18 -18.78 28.68
CA ILE A 861 -17.90 -19.44 28.90
C ILE A 861 -17.47 -20.08 27.58
N SER A 862 -16.28 -19.73 27.09
CA SER A 862 -15.75 -20.26 25.83
C SER A 862 -14.44 -21.00 26.04
N VAL A 863 -14.44 -22.29 25.70
CA VAL A 863 -13.26 -23.16 25.69
C VAL A 863 -12.66 -23.14 24.29
N ILE A 864 -11.39 -22.76 24.19
CA ILE A 864 -10.73 -22.48 22.91
C ILE A 864 -9.54 -23.41 22.72
N GLY A 865 -9.38 -23.94 21.51
CA GLY A 865 -8.23 -24.76 21.12
C GLY A 865 -8.21 -25.08 19.62
N HIS A 866 -7.08 -25.52 19.11
CA HIS A 866 -7.00 -25.90 17.70
C HIS A 866 -7.80 -27.18 17.38
N LYS A 867 -8.62 -27.14 16.32
CA LYS A 867 -9.44 -28.28 15.83
C LYS A 867 -10.33 -28.90 16.92
N MET A 868 -10.93 -28.06 17.79
CA MET A 868 -11.91 -28.47 18.81
C MET A 868 -13.03 -29.35 18.25
N ARG A 869 -13.51 -29.07 17.02
CA ARG A 869 -14.53 -29.88 16.35
C ARG A 869 -14.10 -31.33 16.12
N ASN A 870 -12.80 -31.57 15.91
CA ASN A 870 -12.24 -32.89 15.61
C ASN A 870 -11.69 -33.58 16.87
N MET A 871 -11.70 -32.92 18.03
CA MET A 871 -11.22 -33.47 19.29
C MET A 871 -12.30 -34.35 19.94
N VAL A 872 -12.38 -35.60 19.48
CA VAL A 872 -13.39 -36.57 19.94
C VAL A 872 -13.34 -36.70 21.48
N GLY A 873 -14.50 -36.54 22.12
CA GLY A 873 -14.66 -36.66 23.58
C GLY A 873 -14.56 -35.34 24.35
N ILE A 874 -14.02 -34.26 23.77
CA ILE A 874 -13.77 -33.01 24.53
C ILE A 874 -15.06 -32.35 25.03
N ALA A 875 -16.11 -32.32 24.19
CA ALA A 875 -17.40 -31.76 24.57
C ALA A 875 -18.01 -32.55 25.76
N GLY A 876 -17.94 -33.88 25.71
CA GLY A 876 -18.39 -34.75 26.80
C GLY A 876 -17.61 -34.50 28.09
N GLN A 877 -16.29 -34.29 28.00
CA GLN A 877 -15.46 -33.96 29.15
C GLN A 877 -15.83 -32.59 29.75
N ILE A 878 -16.05 -31.56 28.92
CA ILE A 878 -16.48 -30.23 29.38
C ILE A 878 -17.83 -30.32 30.11
N PHE A 879 -18.83 -30.98 29.50
CA PHE A 879 -20.16 -31.11 30.10
C PHE A 879 -20.15 -31.93 31.39
N SER A 880 -19.40 -33.05 31.41
CA SER A 880 -19.27 -33.87 32.62
C SER A 880 -18.58 -33.10 33.76
N THR A 881 -17.60 -32.26 33.42
CA THR A 881 -16.90 -31.41 34.39
C THR A 881 -17.85 -30.36 34.98
N LEU A 882 -18.62 -29.68 34.15
CA LEU A 882 -19.62 -28.70 34.60
C LEU A 882 -20.70 -29.34 35.46
N ALA A 883 -21.21 -30.50 35.04
CA ALA A 883 -22.19 -31.27 35.80
C ALA A 883 -21.65 -31.68 37.19
N SER A 884 -20.38 -32.08 37.26
CA SER A 884 -19.72 -32.42 38.54
C SER A 884 -19.56 -31.21 39.46
N GLY A 885 -19.49 -30.00 38.91
CA GLY A 885 -19.48 -28.74 39.65
C GLY A 885 -20.88 -28.18 39.97
N GLY A 886 -21.95 -28.89 39.60
CA GLY A 886 -23.34 -28.43 39.80
C GLY A 886 -23.75 -27.25 38.90
N VAL A 887 -23.03 -27.00 37.80
CA VAL A 887 -23.29 -25.87 36.90
C VAL A 887 -24.26 -26.29 35.79
N ASN A 888 -25.38 -25.56 35.66
CA ASN A 888 -26.36 -25.81 34.61
C ASN A 888 -26.01 -25.04 33.32
N ILE A 889 -26.32 -25.63 32.16
CA ILE A 889 -26.05 -25.06 30.84
C ILE A 889 -27.39 -24.64 30.19
N TYR A 890 -27.48 -23.38 29.76
CA TYR A 890 -28.68 -22.79 29.18
C TYR A 890 -28.64 -22.70 27.65
N LEU A 891 -27.44 -22.58 27.09
CA LEU A 891 -27.23 -22.57 25.64
C LEU A 891 -25.86 -23.18 25.32
N ILE A 892 -25.80 -23.96 24.25
CA ILE A 892 -24.55 -24.52 23.71
C ILE A 892 -24.36 -24.00 22.29
N GLY A 893 -23.21 -23.39 22.05
CA GLY A 893 -22.72 -23.00 20.73
C GLY A 893 -21.53 -23.88 20.33
N GLN A 894 -21.76 -24.84 19.44
CA GLN A 894 -20.72 -25.67 18.84
C GLN A 894 -21.08 -25.93 17.37
N GLY A 895 -20.15 -25.71 16.43
CA GLY A 895 -20.30 -26.15 15.04
C GLY A 895 -20.02 -25.09 13.96
N ALA A 896 -19.97 -23.80 14.30
CA ALA A 896 -19.62 -22.73 13.35
C ALA A 896 -18.10 -22.47 13.26
N SER A 897 -17.35 -22.76 14.34
CA SER A 897 -15.90 -22.62 14.42
C SER A 897 -15.26 -23.97 14.71
N GLU A 898 -14.14 -24.28 14.05
CA GLU A 898 -13.33 -25.45 14.39
C GLU A 898 -12.47 -25.23 15.64
N ILE A 899 -12.57 -24.05 16.29
CA ILE A 899 -11.60 -23.59 17.29
C ILE A 899 -12.21 -23.38 18.69
N ASN A 900 -13.54 -23.29 18.84
CA ASN A 900 -14.17 -23.03 20.13
C ASN A 900 -15.39 -23.93 20.43
N ILE A 901 -15.71 -24.04 21.73
CA ILE A 901 -17.00 -24.49 22.25
C ILE A 901 -17.45 -23.44 23.26
N SER A 902 -18.61 -22.83 23.04
CA SER A 902 -19.13 -21.74 23.88
C SER A 902 -20.42 -22.15 24.56
N LEU A 903 -20.57 -21.78 25.82
CA LEU A 903 -21.67 -22.19 26.70
C LEU A 903 -22.23 -20.97 27.40
N VAL A 904 -23.55 -20.88 27.50
CA VAL A 904 -24.21 -19.87 28.36
C VAL A 904 -24.60 -20.53 29.66
N ILE A 905 -24.15 -19.94 30.76
CA ILE A 905 -24.46 -20.35 32.13
C ILE A 905 -24.91 -19.12 32.92
N LYS A 906 -25.38 -19.32 34.15
CA LYS A 906 -25.63 -18.19 35.04
C LYS A 906 -24.31 -17.53 35.46
N GLU A 907 -24.35 -16.21 35.61
CA GLU A 907 -23.20 -15.42 36.04
C GLU A 907 -22.69 -15.81 37.44
N GLU A 908 -23.59 -16.21 38.35
CA GLU A 908 -23.25 -16.70 39.69
C GLU A 908 -22.34 -17.95 39.67
N ASP A 909 -22.48 -18.79 38.64
CA ASP A 909 -21.71 -20.03 38.50
C ASP A 909 -20.40 -19.85 37.70
N ALA A 910 -20.15 -18.64 37.17
CA ALA A 910 -19.07 -18.40 36.21
C ALA A 910 -17.67 -18.69 36.78
N LEU A 911 -17.40 -18.28 38.02
CA LEU A 911 -16.09 -18.51 38.66
C LEU A 911 -15.83 -20.01 38.89
N VAL A 912 -16.84 -20.74 39.37
CA VAL A 912 -16.76 -22.18 39.60
C VAL A 912 -16.52 -22.89 38.28
N ALA A 913 -17.32 -22.57 37.25
CA ALA A 913 -17.18 -23.12 35.90
C ALA A 913 -15.78 -22.90 35.32
N LEU A 914 -15.24 -21.68 35.42
CA LEU A 914 -13.91 -21.34 34.93
C LEU A 914 -12.82 -22.19 35.60
N ASP A 915 -12.87 -22.30 36.93
CA ASP A 915 -11.86 -23.01 37.72
C ASP A 915 -11.88 -24.53 37.49
N ILE A 916 -13.06 -25.15 37.45
CA ILE A 916 -13.18 -26.60 37.23
C ILE A 916 -12.83 -27.00 35.79
N ILE A 917 -13.20 -26.19 34.79
CA ILE A 917 -12.80 -26.44 33.39
C ILE A 917 -11.29 -26.26 33.25
N HIS A 918 -10.71 -25.19 33.81
CA HIS A 918 -9.27 -24.96 33.77
C HIS A 918 -8.48 -26.10 34.43
N THR A 919 -8.97 -26.61 35.57
CA THR A 919 -8.31 -27.70 36.28
C THR A 919 -8.44 -29.04 35.54
N ASN A 920 -9.67 -29.43 35.18
CA ASN A 920 -9.99 -30.81 34.77
C ASN A 920 -10.00 -31.02 33.25
N VAL A 921 -10.24 -29.96 32.47
CA VAL A 921 -10.27 -30.03 30.99
C VAL A 921 -8.94 -29.58 30.40
N LEU A 922 -8.38 -28.46 30.87
CA LEU A 922 -7.04 -28.01 30.43
C LEU A 922 -5.91 -28.77 31.15
N GLY A 923 -6.22 -29.50 32.23
CA GLY A 923 -5.26 -30.32 32.97
C GLY A 923 -4.24 -29.51 33.76
N ILE A 924 -4.58 -28.28 34.17
CA ILE A 924 -3.66 -27.40 34.91
C ILE A 924 -3.97 -27.49 36.41
N PRO A 925 -3.08 -28.07 37.23
CA PRO A 925 -3.35 -28.30 38.64
C PRO A 925 -3.47 -26.99 39.43
N ARG A 926 -4.37 -27.00 40.42
CA ARG A 926 -4.56 -25.88 41.37
C ARG A 926 -3.31 -25.63 42.20
N ILE A 927 -3.12 -24.38 42.58
CA ILE A 927 -2.08 -23.98 43.54
C ILE A 927 -2.56 -24.38 44.94
N LYS A 928 -1.80 -25.27 45.61
CA LYS A 928 -2.16 -25.89 46.91
C LYS A 928 -2.39 -24.91 48.08
N THR A 929 -1.99 -23.64 47.95
CA THR A 929 -2.07 -22.63 49.01
C THR A 929 -3.36 -21.80 49.01
N HIS A 930 -4.30 -22.03 48.08
CA HIS A 930 -5.58 -21.31 48.05
C HIS A 930 -6.75 -22.21 48.43
N ILE A 931 -7.53 -21.72 49.41
CA ILE A 931 -8.77 -22.32 49.90
C ILE A 931 -9.77 -22.39 48.72
N PRO A 932 -10.49 -23.50 48.53
CA PRO A 932 -11.42 -23.65 47.41
C PRO A 932 -12.53 -22.59 47.50
N ILE A 933 -12.97 -22.05 46.34
CA ILE A 933 -14.32 -21.50 46.22
C ILE A 933 -15.28 -22.71 46.22
N LEU A 934 -15.48 -23.31 47.38
CA LEU A 934 -16.48 -24.34 47.63
C LEU A 934 -17.43 -23.81 48.69
N GLN A 935 -18.45 -23.07 48.24
CA GLN A 935 -19.85 -23.32 48.61
C GLN A 935 -20.76 -22.24 48.04
N ASN A 936 -21.68 -22.67 47.19
CA ASN A 936 -22.93 -21.97 46.90
C ASN A 936 -23.80 -22.08 48.17
N SER A 937 -23.68 -21.13 49.10
CA SER A 937 -24.68 -20.93 50.16
C SER A 937 -24.53 -19.55 50.83
N MET A 938 -25.51 -18.68 50.57
CA MET A 938 -25.95 -17.56 51.41
C MET A 938 -24.92 -16.88 52.32
N MET A 939 -24.33 -15.75 51.89
CA MET A 939 -24.03 -14.65 52.80
C MET A 939 -24.21 -13.28 52.11
N LYS A 940 -25.15 -12.50 52.65
CA LYS A 940 -25.38 -11.08 52.38
C LYS A 940 -24.26 -10.26 53.06
N GLY A 941 -23.63 -9.31 52.36
CA GLY A 941 -22.88 -8.21 52.99
C GLY A 941 -21.78 -7.59 52.12
N PRO A 942 -21.56 -6.26 52.19
CA PRO A 942 -20.80 -5.51 51.18
C PRO A 942 -19.36 -5.26 51.62
N TRP A 943 -18.37 -5.48 50.75
CA TRP A 943 -17.02 -4.93 50.97
C TRP A 943 -16.36 -4.52 49.64
N LEU A 944 -16.47 -3.22 49.36
CA LEU A 944 -15.48 -2.39 48.66
C LEU A 944 -14.27 -2.21 49.60
N TYR A 945 -13.06 -2.40 49.08
CA TYR A 945 -11.92 -1.49 49.23
C TYR A 945 -10.91 -1.72 48.12
#